data_AF-A0AAU4G735-F1
#
_entry.id   AF-A0AAU4G735-F1
#
_cell.length_a   1.000
_cell.length_b   1.000
_cell.length_c   1.000
_cell.angle_alpha   90.00
_cell.angle_beta   90.00
_cell.angle_gamma   90.00
#
_symmetry.space_group_name_H-M   'P 1'
#
loop_
_entity.id
_entity.type
_entity.pdbx_description
1 polymer ?
#
loop_
_entity_poly.entity_id
_entity_poly.type
_entity_poly.pdbx_seq_one_letter_code
_entity_poly.pdbx_strand_id
1 'polypeptide(L)'
;MSTPRLLSNRYELGDTLGYGGMSEVHHGHDVRLGREVAIKVLRADLARDPQFQERFRREAQNAAALNHPAIVAVYDTGEASTDVGALPYIVMEFVEGRTLRDIVKTEGPMSQKRAMEVMADVCAALDFSHRHGIVHRDVKPANVMITKNGAVKVMDFGIARAMHDGQSAMTQTAAVIGTAQYLSPEQARGEAVDARSDVYAAGCVLYELITGEPPFTGDSPVAVAYQHVREDPNPPSSVNPAVTPELDAVVLKALAKGPANRYQSAAEMRSDLVRTLSGQRPSAPMVMSEDERTQVMNTDRRQPQRYEEYADDPDEDPRAKRRRRIIFGVVAAVLLVGVVLLILWLNDAFKDTNKTATIPPVLHQTVLAAKSSLTDQGFQTYGPQTQVPCGLPAQPGQLSCTDDQVGQVLAIDPAVGASVSTSTPIKLTVGVSPGSTPVPDLKGLSKADAEQKLKDSGLTLGDTNTQPVTDPNDVDKVVLQTPTANSSAPKGSSVSITIGTQQAQKQVPNVVGQTYDSARTQLQNAGFKVTRTDQDSTQPKDQVIGQQPNGGNLPANSTVALTVSRGVQQLKMPDLKGQTEDQATQTLQGLGWHGTVQTQTVNSGSGDPNTVVKTNPTAGSTIAADQSVVLSIKADNGGSSPSTTPLIPTGNGSPPGWPPGRP
;
A
#
# COMPACT_ATOMS: atom_id res chain seq x y z
N MET A 1 11.20 -5.88 13.86
CA MET A 1 12.01 -4.76 14.39
C MET A 1 11.11 -3.97 15.31
N SER A 2 11.54 -3.62 16.52
CA SER A 2 10.70 -2.91 17.49
C SER A 2 11.17 -1.47 17.64
N THR A 3 10.26 -0.51 17.44
CA THR A 3 10.47 0.91 17.77
C THR A 3 10.87 1.03 19.24
N PRO A 4 11.93 1.80 19.59
CA PRO A 4 12.34 1.96 20.98
C PRO A 4 11.21 2.59 21.79
N ARG A 5 10.99 2.08 23.01
CA ARG A 5 9.90 2.52 23.90
C ARG A 5 10.03 3.98 24.36
N LEU A 6 11.23 4.54 24.36
CA LEU A 6 11.49 5.93 24.76
C LEU A 6 12.31 6.64 23.67
N LEU A 7 11.73 7.68 23.06
CA LEU A 7 12.39 8.49 22.03
C LEU A 7 13.05 9.70 22.66
N SER A 8 14.33 9.89 22.32
CA SER A 8 15.16 11.03 22.75
C SER A 8 15.07 11.33 24.25
N ASN A 9 14.91 10.30 25.08
CA ASN A 9 14.72 10.38 26.53
C ASN A 9 13.58 11.31 26.99
N ARG A 10 12.55 11.51 26.17
CA ARG A 10 11.43 12.42 26.48
C ARG A 10 10.06 11.85 26.16
N TYR A 11 9.92 11.16 25.04
CA TYR A 11 8.62 10.71 24.58
C TYR A 11 8.51 9.20 24.76
N GLU A 12 7.70 8.76 25.73
CA GLU A 12 7.42 7.34 25.92
C GLU A 12 6.34 6.91 24.94
N LEU A 13 6.60 5.90 24.11
CA LEU A 13 5.58 5.31 23.25
C LEU A 13 4.69 4.36 24.06
N GLY A 14 3.38 4.54 23.88
CA GLY A 14 2.36 3.59 24.25
C GLY A 14 1.85 2.81 23.04
N ASP A 15 0.54 2.54 23.05
CA ASP A 15 -0.12 1.71 22.04
C ASP A 15 -0.11 2.34 20.65
N THR A 16 -0.06 1.50 19.61
CA THR A 16 -0.21 1.96 18.22
C THR A 16 -1.65 2.39 17.96
N LEU A 17 -1.84 3.64 17.52
CA LEU A 17 -3.12 4.22 17.16
C LEU A 17 -3.52 3.90 15.71
N GLY A 18 -2.54 3.77 14.80
CA GLY A 18 -2.80 3.43 13.41
C GLY A 18 -1.57 3.31 12.54
N TYR A 19 -1.77 2.76 11.34
CA TYR A 19 -0.73 2.57 10.33
C TYR A 19 -1.08 3.39 9.08
N GLY A 20 -0.11 4.16 8.59
CA GLY A 20 -0.15 4.85 7.32
C GLY A 20 0.76 4.17 6.28
N GLY A 21 0.73 4.68 5.04
CA GLY A 21 1.58 4.17 3.96
C GLY A 21 3.08 4.32 4.24
N MET A 22 3.49 5.41 4.90
CA MET A 22 4.90 5.70 5.21
C MET A 22 5.25 5.67 6.71
N SER A 23 4.27 5.76 7.59
CA SER A 23 4.49 6.00 9.02
C SER A 23 3.55 5.17 9.89
N GLU A 24 3.93 4.96 11.13
CA GLU A 24 3.09 4.41 12.19
C GLU A 24 2.80 5.53 13.20
N VAL A 25 1.58 5.58 13.73
CA VAL A 25 1.19 6.58 14.72
C VAL A 25 0.96 5.87 16.04
N HIS A 26 1.65 6.32 17.08
CA HIS A 26 1.55 5.79 18.44
C HIS A 26 0.95 6.82 19.38
N HIS A 27 0.22 6.34 20.37
CA HIS A 27 -0.04 7.09 21.58
C HIS A 27 1.29 7.27 22.31
N GLY A 28 1.48 8.38 23.01
CA GLY A 28 2.69 8.58 23.79
C GLY A 28 2.55 9.66 24.84
N HIS A 29 3.52 9.67 25.75
CA HIS A 29 3.54 10.58 26.88
C HIS A 29 4.80 11.45 26.84
N ASP A 30 4.64 12.78 26.84
CA ASP A 30 5.75 13.72 27.00
C ASP A 30 6.11 13.81 28.49
N VAL A 31 7.08 13.01 28.94
CA VAL A 31 7.46 12.88 30.35
C VAL A 31 7.98 14.18 30.96
N ARG A 32 8.37 15.16 30.13
CA ARG A 32 8.87 16.46 30.58
C ARG A 32 7.73 17.44 30.89
N LEU A 33 6.67 17.41 30.09
CA LEU A 33 5.51 18.31 30.23
C LEU A 33 4.30 17.64 30.88
N GLY A 34 4.32 16.31 31.06
CA GLY A 34 3.24 15.55 31.68
C GLY A 34 1.96 15.53 30.85
N ARG A 35 2.06 15.48 29.52
CA ARG A 35 0.91 15.50 28.60
C ARG A 35 0.92 14.33 27.63
N GLU A 36 -0.28 13.88 27.26
CA GLU A 36 -0.47 12.92 26.18
C GLU A 36 -0.23 13.57 24.82
N VAL A 37 0.40 12.82 23.93
CA VAL A 37 0.77 13.21 22.57
C VAL A 37 0.55 12.05 21.62
N ALA A 38 0.33 12.36 20.34
CA ALA A 38 0.45 11.38 19.27
C ALA A 38 1.85 11.48 18.67
N ILE A 39 2.50 10.35 18.44
CA ILE A 39 3.86 10.28 17.91
C ILE A 39 3.81 9.53 16.59
N LYS A 40 3.99 10.27 15.49
CA LYS A 40 4.12 9.69 14.15
C LYS A 40 5.58 9.31 13.94
N VAL A 41 5.85 8.06 13.63
CA VAL A 41 7.19 7.52 13.42
C VAL A 41 7.30 7.00 12.00
N LEU A 42 8.38 7.34 11.30
CA LEU A 42 8.63 6.80 9.96
C LEU A 42 8.87 5.29 10.06
N ARG A 43 8.21 4.47 9.23
CA ARG A 43 8.37 3.01 9.32
C ARG A 43 9.83 2.60 9.11
N ALA A 44 10.30 1.62 9.87
CA ALA A 44 11.72 1.22 9.87
C ALA A 44 12.25 0.73 8.50
N ASP A 45 11.38 0.15 7.67
CA ASP A 45 11.71 -0.27 6.30
C ASP A 45 11.93 0.92 5.35
N LEU A 46 11.28 2.06 5.60
CA LEU A 46 11.38 3.28 4.81
C LEU A 46 12.36 4.29 5.41
N ALA A 47 12.69 4.16 6.70
CA ALA A 47 13.55 5.08 7.43
C ALA A 47 14.99 5.14 6.91
N ARG A 48 15.42 4.21 6.04
CA ARG A 48 16.75 4.23 5.41
C ARG A 48 16.80 4.97 4.09
N ASP A 49 15.65 5.28 3.50
CA ASP A 49 15.56 5.96 2.22
C ASP A 49 15.56 7.49 2.41
N PRO A 50 16.58 8.22 1.92
CA PRO A 50 16.65 9.67 2.05
C PRO A 50 15.44 10.39 1.48
N GLN A 51 14.80 9.86 0.43
CA GLN A 51 13.61 10.49 -0.16
C GLN A 51 12.42 10.46 0.80
N PHE A 52 12.22 9.35 1.52
CA PHE A 52 11.15 9.25 2.52
C PHE A 52 11.45 10.09 3.76
N GLN A 53 12.72 10.18 4.18
CA GLN A 53 13.14 11.07 5.28
C GLN A 53 12.88 12.54 4.95
N GLU A 54 13.25 13.00 3.75
CA GLU A 54 13.01 14.39 3.31
C GLU A 54 11.51 14.70 3.22
N ARG A 55 10.71 13.77 2.68
CA ARG A 55 9.25 13.89 2.62
C ARG A 55 8.67 14.05 4.03
N PHE A 56 9.07 13.19 4.96
CA PHE A 56 8.62 13.21 6.35
C PHE A 56 9.03 14.50 7.08
N ARG A 57 10.25 15.00 6.85
CA ARG A 57 10.73 16.27 7.43
C ARG A 57 9.93 17.47 6.91
N ARG A 58 9.65 17.51 5.61
CA ARG A 58 8.91 18.60 4.98
C ARG A 58 7.45 18.65 5.43
N GLU A 59 6.84 17.49 5.60
CA GLU A 59 5.50 17.35 6.19
C GLU A 59 5.44 18.01 7.57
N ALA A 60 6.40 17.67 8.45
CA ALA A 60 6.46 18.23 9.78
C ALA A 60 6.61 19.76 9.78
N GLN A 61 7.45 20.29 8.89
CA GLN A 61 7.67 21.73 8.75
C GLN A 61 6.42 22.48 8.29
N ASN A 62 5.68 21.93 7.32
CA ASN A 62 4.44 22.54 6.84
C ASN A 62 3.38 22.54 7.95
N ALA A 63 3.20 21.43 8.65
CA ALA A 63 2.20 21.31 9.71
C ALA A 63 2.55 22.15 10.95
N ALA A 64 3.84 22.31 11.30
CA ALA A 64 4.28 23.14 12.42
C ALA A 64 4.03 24.65 12.21
N ALA A 65 3.89 25.11 10.97
CA ALA A 65 3.57 26.51 10.66
C ALA A 65 2.09 26.86 10.88
N LEU A 66 1.23 25.86 11.15
CA LEU A 66 -0.21 26.04 11.25
C LEU A 66 -0.67 26.01 12.73
N ASN A 67 -1.28 27.11 13.18
CA ASN A 67 -1.92 27.18 14.48
C ASN A 67 -3.39 27.59 14.32
N HIS A 68 -4.28 26.59 14.37
CA HIS A 68 -5.71 26.78 14.19
C HIS A 68 -6.48 25.74 15.03
N PRO A 69 -7.61 26.10 15.68
CA PRO A 69 -8.34 25.18 16.55
C PRO A 69 -8.79 23.89 15.85
N ALA A 70 -9.13 23.97 14.56
CA ALA A 70 -9.53 22.83 13.75
C ALA A 70 -8.38 22.12 13.01
N ILE A 71 -7.11 22.43 13.32
CA ILE A 71 -5.92 21.74 12.79
C ILE A 71 -5.21 21.04 13.94
N VAL A 72 -4.76 19.81 13.73
CA VAL A 72 -3.93 19.08 14.70
C VAL A 72 -2.58 19.76 14.81
N ALA A 73 -2.24 20.25 16.01
CA ALA A 73 -0.99 20.97 16.22
C ALA A 73 0.21 20.02 16.21
N VAL A 74 1.30 20.42 15.55
CA VAL A 74 2.62 19.77 15.68
C VAL A 74 3.39 20.47 16.78
N TYR A 75 3.86 19.69 17.76
CA TYR A 75 4.57 20.21 18.91
C TYR A 75 6.08 20.14 18.77
N ASP A 76 6.59 19.06 18.18
CA ASP A 76 8.03 18.81 18.12
C ASP A 76 8.35 17.84 16.97
N THR A 77 9.62 17.81 16.60
CA THR A 77 10.16 16.87 15.60
C THR A 77 11.52 16.39 16.08
N GLY A 78 11.83 15.11 15.90
CA GLY A 78 13.12 14.59 16.32
C GLY A 78 13.55 13.34 15.56
N GLU A 79 14.74 12.88 15.90
CA GLU A 79 15.33 11.65 15.39
C GLU A 79 15.81 10.83 16.60
N ALA A 80 15.43 9.56 16.66
CA ALA A 80 15.91 8.64 17.68
C ALA A 80 16.99 7.72 17.11
N SER A 81 18.08 7.53 17.86
CA SER A 81 19.12 6.57 17.48
C SER A 81 18.63 5.15 17.75
N THR A 82 18.64 4.31 16.71
CA THR A 82 18.35 2.88 16.79
C THR A 82 19.54 2.08 16.26
N ASP A 83 19.57 0.77 16.55
CA ASP A 83 20.64 -0.13 16.08
C ASP A 83 20.83 -0.14 14.54
N VAL A 84 19.83 0.34 13.81
CA VAL A 84 19.76 0.33 12.35
C VAL A 84 19.81 1.72 11.71
N GLY A 85 19.95 2.79 12.50
CA GLY A 85 20.07 4.17 12.03
C GLY A 85 19.19 5.17 12.78
N ALA A 86 19.15 6.41 12.29
CA ALA A 86 18.26 7.45 12.80
C ALA A 86 16.81 7.15 12.39
N LEU A 87 15.90 7.22 13.37
CA LEU A 87 14.47 7.00 13.19
C LEU A 87 13.74 8.35 13.38
N PRO A 88 13.29 9.00 12.29
CA PRO A 88 12.56 10.25 12.38
C PRO A 88 11.18 10.08 13.02
N TYR A 89 10.79 11.05 13.85
CA TYR A 89 9.46 11.11 14.44
C TYR A 89 8.93 12.55 14.54
N ILE A 90 7.60 12.68 14.54
CA ILE A 90 6.86 13.93 14.71
C ILE A 90 5.94 13.76 15.91
N VAL A 91 5.98 14.73 16.82
CA VAL A 91 5.12 14.78 18.00
C VAL A 91 4.01 15.78 17.75
N MET A 92 2.76 15.33 17.87
CA MET A 92 1.58 16.11 17.56
C MET A 92 0.53 15.99 18.68
N GLU A 93 -0.46 16.87 18.62
CA GLU A 93 -1.63 16.86 19.50
C GLU A 93 -2.30 15.48 19.47
N PHE A 94 -2.49 14.89 20.65
CA PHE A 94 -3.32 13.69 20.77
C PHE A 94 -4.80 14.08 20.71
N VAL A 95 -5.48 13.60 19.66
CA VAL A 95 -6.91 13.87 19.46
C VAL A 95 -7.72 12.68 19.96
N GLU A 96 -8.35 12.84 21.12
CA GLU A 96 -9.27 11.83 21.65
C GLU A 96 -10.63 11.90 20.92
N GLY A 97 -10.79 11.07 19.90
CA GLY A 97 -11.94 11.13 19.01
C GLY A 97 -11.99 9.98 18.00
N ARG A 98 -12.82 10.15 16.96
CA ARG A 98 -12.99 9.18 15.88
C ARG A 98 -12.82 9.86 14.54
N THR A 99 -12.28 9.15 13.55
CA THR A 99 -12.19 9.66 12.18
C THR A 99 -13.58 9.70 11.54
N LEU A 100 -13.78 10.59 10.56
CA LEU A 100 -15.03 10.61 9.79
C LEU A 100 -15.25 9.27 9.08
N ARG A 101 -14.18 8.62 8.62
CA ARG A 101 -14.22 7.28 8.02
C ARG A 101 -14.87 6.26 8.96
N ASP A 102 -14.42 6.22 10.21
CA ASP A 102 -14.94 5.26 11.19
C ASP A 102 -16.38 5.57 11.57
N ILE A 103 -16.75 6.85 11.63
CA ILE A 103 -18.12 7.27 11.92
C ILE A 103 -19.06 6.81 10.80
N VAL A 104 -18.79 7.15 9.54
CA VAL A 104 -19.63 6.74 8.40
C VAL A 104 -19.72 5.22 8.29
N LYS A 105 -18.62 4.50 8.48
CA LYS A 105 -18.59 3.04 8.40
C LYS A 105 -19.44 2.33 9.46
N THR A 106 -19.60 2.93 10.64
CA THR A 106 -20.27 2.27 11.78
C THR A 106 -21.67 2.81 12.04
N GLU A 107 -21.91 4.08 11.77
CA GLU A 107 -23.18 4.77 12.02
C GLU A 107 -23.98 5.03 10.73
N GLY A 108 -23.34 4.88 9.56
CA GLY A 108 -23.92 5.22 8.27
C GLY A 108 -23.84 6.72 7.96
N PRO A 109 -24.65 7.21 7.00
CA PRO A 109 -24.66 8.62 6.62
C PRO A 109 -25.01 9.54 7.79
N MET A 110 -24.31 10.66 7.89
CA MET A 110 -24.61 11.73 8.86
C MET A 110 -25.87 12.49 8.47
N SER A 111 -26.53 13.08 9.47
CA SER A 111 -27.57 14.08 9.18
C SER A 111 -26.97 15.26 8.39
N GLN A 112 -27.71 15.78 7.42
CA GLN A 112 -27.26 16.88 6.56
C GLN A 112 -26.77 18.09 7.35
N LYS A 113 -27.49 18.45 8.42
CA LYS A 113 -27.09 19.52 9.33
C LYS A 113 -25.70 19.25 9.93
N ARG A 114 -25.50 18.06 10.49
CA ARG A 114 -24.21 17.71 11.11
C ARG A 114 -23.08 17.65 10.09
N ALA A 115 -23.34 17.09 8.89
CA ALA A 115 -22.35 17.02 7.81
C ALA A 115 -21.92 18.43 7.37
N MET A 116 -22.86 19.36 7.19
CA MET A 116 -22.54 20.74 6.84
C MET A 116 -21.79 21.49 7.96
N GLU A 117 -22.14 21.28 9.23
CA GLU A 117 -21.40 21.86 10.37
C GLU A 117 -19.94 21.39 10.38
N VAL A 118 -19.73 20.07 10.28
CA VAL A 118 -18.39 19.47 10.23
C VAL A 118 -17.60 20.00 9.04
N MET A 119 -18.20 20.00 7.85
CA MET A 119 -17.52 20.45 6.64
C MET A 119 -17.27 21.96 6.61
N ALA A 120 -18.09 22.77 7.27
CA ALA A 120 -17.81 24.20 7.45
C ALA A 120 -16.54 24.42 8.29
N ASP A 121 -16.30 23.60 9.32
CA ASP A 121 -15.08 23.65 10.12
C ASP A 121 -13.86 23.10 9.35
N VAL A 122 -14.03 22.03 8.56
CA VAL A 122 -12.98 21.53 7.64
C VAL A 122 -12.59 22.63 6.65
N CYS A 123 -13.56 23.30 6.02
CA CYS A 123 -13.29 24.39 5.10
C CYS A 123 -12.60 25.58 5.79
N ALA A 124 -12.88 25.86 7.06
CA ALA A 124 -12.17 26.89 7.82
C ALA A 124 -10.69 26.51 8.04
N ALA A 125 -10.40 25.25 8.36
CA ALA A 125 -9.04 24.74 8.49
C ALA A 125 -8.28 24.80 7.15
N LEU A 126 -8.92 24.40 6.05
CA LEU A 126 -8.34 24.45 4.70
C LEU A 126 -8.05 25.89 4.27
N ASP A 127 -8.99 26.82 4.47
CA ASP A 127 -8.78 28.24 4.16
C ASP A 127 -7.60 28.84 4.95
N PHE A 128 -7.51 28.51 6.24
CA PHE A 128 -6.39 28.93 7.08
C PHE A 128 -5.05 28.43 6.51
N SER A 129 -4.97 27.15 6.13
CA SER A 129 -3.78 26.57 5.49
C SER A 129 -3.43 27.24 4.15
N HIS A 130 -4.44 27.47 3.30
CA HIS A 130 -4.26 28.08 1.97
C HIS A 130 -3.70 29.49 2.06
N ARG A 131 -4.12 30.29 3.06
CA ARG A 131 -3.58 31.64 3.32
C ARG A 131 -2.11 31.61 3.75
N HIS A 132 -1.63 30.49 4.28
CA HIS A 132 -0.22 30.26 4.61
C HIS A 132 0.55 29.59 3.47
N GLY A 133 -0.05 29.48 2.27
CA GLY A 133 0.58 28.91 1.08
C GLY A 133 0.70 27.38 1.11
N ILE A 134 -0.01 26.70 2.02
CA ILE A 134 0.03 25.25 2.19
C ILE A 134 -1.28 24.66 1.67
N VAL A 135 -1.18 23.81 0.64
CA VAL A 135 -2.29 23.00 0.11
C VAL A 135 -2.24 21.62 0.78
N HIS A 136 -3.37 21.11 1.23
CA HIS A 136 -3.47 19.85 1.97
C HIS A 136 -3.15 18.63 1.09
N ARG A 137 -3.74 18.56 -0.11
CA ARG A 137 -3.52 17.55 -1.18
C ARG A 137 -4.02 16.13 -0.90
N ASP A 138 -4.33 15.79 0.34
CA ASP A 138 -4.86 14.47 0.73
C ASP A 138 -6.11 14.58 1.63
N VAL A 139 -7.07 15.45 1.27
CA VAL A 139 -8.30 15.61 2.06
C VAL A 139 -9.18 14.36 1.88
N LYS A 140 -9.47 13.66 2.98
CA LYS A 140 -10.28 12.43 3.01
C LYS A 140 -10.85 12.17 4.41
N PRO A 141 -11.87 11.31 4.58
CA PRO A 141 -12.51 11.08 5.87
C PRO A 141 -11.56 10.52 6.94
N ALA A 142 -10.48 9.83 6.55
CA ALA A 142 -9.47 9.32 7.47
C ALA A 142 -8.58 10.42 8.07
N ASN A 143 -8.46 11.59 7.42
CA ASN A 143 -7.61 12.71 7.84
C ASN A 143 -8.42 13.81 8.56
N VAL A 144 -9.66 13.51 8.96
CA VAL A 144 -10.52 14.41 9.74
C VAL A 144 -11.07 13.64 10.92
N MET A 145 -10.88 14.17 12.12
CA MET A 145 -11.38 13.61 13.37
C MET A 145 -12.43 14.51 14.01
N ILE A 146 -13.38 13.86 14.68
CA ILE A 146 -14.31 14.51 15.61
C ILE A 146 -13.96 14.06 17.02
N THR A 147 -13.61 15.02 17.86
CA THR A 147 -13.32 14.80 19.29
C THR A 147 -14.60 14.46 20.07
N LYS A 148 -14.45 13.93 21.29
CA LYS A 148 -15.58 13.62 22.18
C LYS A 148 -16.48 14.84 22.49
N ASN A 149 -15.94 16.06 22.44
CA ASN A 149 -16.72 17.29 22.66
C ASN A 149 -17.34 17.86 21.36
N GLY A 150 -17.17 17.16 20.23
CA GLY A 150 -17.76 17.52 18.95
C GLY A 150 -16.92 18.45 18.07
N ALA A 151 -15.74 18.89 18.53
CA ALA A 151 -14.83 19.72 17.73
C ALA A 151 -14.14 18.93 16.62
N VAL A 152 -13.99 19.56 15.45
CA VAL A 152 -13.33 19.00 14.26
C VAL A 152 -11.83 19.24 14.33
N LYS A 153 -11.04 18.24 13.92
CA LYS A 153 -9.58 18.30 13.81
C LYS A 153 -9.13 17.72 12.48
N VAL A 154 -8.52 18.53 11.62
CA VAL A 154 -7.90 18.12 10.36
C VAL A 154 -6.41 17.85 10.60
N MET A 155 -5.90 16.75 10.06
CA MET A 155 -4.52 16.30 10.22
C MET A 155 -3.85 16.05 8.88
N ASP A 156 -2.53 15.79 8.90
CA ASP A 156 -1.79 15.34 7.72
C ASP A 156 -1.74 16.37 6.57
N PHE A 157 -1.53 17.65 6.90
CA PHE A 157 -1.33 18.72 5.92
C PHE A 157 -0.02 18.52 5.12
N GLY A 158 -0.14 18.37 3.81
CA GLY A 158 0.98 18.49 2.88
C GLY A 158 1.83 17.23 2.67
N ILE A 159 1.25 16.03 2.86
CA ILE A 159 1.97 14.74 2.73
C ILE A 159 2.07 14.26 1.27
N ALA A 160 1.18 14.68 0.36
CA ALA A 160 1.10 14.08 -0.97
C ALA A 160 1.78 14.89 -2.08
N ARG A 161 2.71 14.20 -2.78
CA ARG A 161 3.36 14.54 -4.06
C ARG A 161 4.14 15.86 -4.07
N ALA A 162 5.39 15.82 -3.62
CA ALA A 162 6.38 16.81 -4.05
C ALA A 162 6.34 16.90 -5.59
N MET A 163 6.24 18.13 -6.09
CA MET A 163 6.05 18.46 -7.51
C MET A 163 7.27 18.14 -8.40
N HIS A 164 8.01 17.08 -8.10
CA HIS A 164 9.16 16.62 -8.87
C HIS A 164 8.94 15.26 -9.58
N ASP A 165 7.85 14.54 -9.29
CA ASP A 165 7.56 13.27 -9.95
C ASP A 165 6.66 13.45 -11.19
N GLY A 166 7.02 14.37 -12.09
CA GLY A 166 6.35 14.57 -13.39
C GLY A 166 6.37 13.35 -14.32
N GLN A 167 6.97 12.22 -13.90
CA GLN A 167 7.03 10.97 -14.67
C GLN A 167 6.77 9.69 -13.85
N SER A 168 6.58 9.77 -12.53
CA SER A 168 6.55 8.56 -11.67
C SER A 168 5.31 8.42 -10.79
N ALA A 169 4.36 9.35 -10.91
CA ALA A 169 3.19 9.41 -10.05
C ALA A 169 2.22 8.22 -10.22
N MET A 170 2.34 7.45 -11.31
CA MET A 170 1.46 6.33 -11.66
C MET A 170 2.14 4.95 -11.65
N THR A 171 3.47 4.87 -11.54
CA THR A 171 4.24 3.62 -11.77
C THR A 171 4.78 2.95 -10.51
N GLN A 172 4.54 3.49 -9.32
CA GLN A 172 4.85 2.82 -8.04
C GLN A 172 3.59 2.28 -7.37
N THR A 173 3.17 1.10 -7.82
CA THR A 173 1.94 0.36 -7.47
C THR A 173 1.87 -0.12 -6.01
N ALA A 174 2.81 0.22 -5.13
CA ALA A 174 2.91 -0.36 -3.78
C ALA A 174 2.28 0.48 -2.64
N ALA A 175 1.83 1.73 -2.90
CA ALA A 175 1.25 2.59 -1.86
C ALA A 175 -0.15 3.15 -2.18
N VAL A 176 -0.73 2.79 -3.33
CA VAL A 176 -1.99 3.36 -3.85
C VAL A 176 -3.14 2.37 -3.66
N ILE A 177 -3.40 1.96 -2.42
CA ILE A 177 -4.57 1.14 -2.09
C ILE A 177 -5.41 1.97 -1.10
N GLY A 178 -6.35 2.77 -1.63
CA GLY A 178 -7.36 3.50 -0.84
C GLY A 178 -7.49 5.01 -1.10
N THR A 179 -6.55 5.68 -1.77
CA THR A 179 -6.54 7.17 -1.86
C THR A 179 -7.22 7.74 -3.11
N ALA A 180 -7.52 6.93 -4.12
CA ALA A 180 -8.04 7.44 -5.39
C ALA A 180 -9.45 8.04 -5.32
N GLN A 181 -10.26 7.67 -4.32
CA GLN A 181 -11.67 8.07 -4.15
C GLN A 181 -11.90 9.56 -3.87
N TYR A 182 -10.85 10.27 -3.44
CA TYR A 182 -10.93 11.70 -3.08
C TYR A 182 -9.98 12.55 -3.93
N LEU A 183 -9.39 11.95 -4.96
CA LEU A 183 -8.39 12.58 -5.80
C LEU A 183 -9.05 13.60 -6.73
N SER A 184 -8.47 14.80 -6.86
CA SER A 184 -8.99 15.77 -7.83
C SER A 184 -8.65 15.39 -9.28
N PRO A 185 -9.42 15.85 -10.28
CA PRO A 185 -9.15 15.58 -11.71
C PRO A 185 -7.73 15.98 -12.13
N GLU A 186 -7.24 17.14 -11.68
CA GLU A 186 -5.89 17.61 -11.95
C GLU A 186 -4.82 16.73 -11.28
N GLN A 187 -5.07 16.21 -10.07
CA GLN A 187 -4.19 15.23 -9.44
C GLN A 187 -4.16 13.88 -10.18
N ALA A 188 -5.29 13.45 -10.76
CA ALA A 188 -5.37 12.23 -11.58
C ALA A 188 -4.56 12.37 -12.87
N ARG A 189 -4.57 13.56 -13.49
CA ARG A 189 -3.80 13.86 -14.70
C ARG A 189 -2.33 14.19 -14.44
N GLY A 190 -1.95 14.41 -13.18
CA GLY A 190 -0.61 14.88 -12.81
C GLY A 190 -0.36 16.35 -13.16
N GLU A 191 -1.41 17.15 -13.25
CA GLU A 191 -1.36 18.59 -13.47
C GLU A 191 -1.00 19.35 -12.18
N ALA A 192 -0.79 20.67 -12.29
CA ALA A 192 -0.52 21.52 -11.14
C ALA A 192 -1.70 21.54 -10.15
N VAL A 193 -1.41 21.32 -8.88
CA VAL A 193 -2.39 21.22 -7.79
C VAL A 193 -2.40 22.52 -6.99
N ASP A 194 -3.58 23.08 -6.77
CA ASP A 194 -3.79 24.31 -5.99
C ASP A 194 -4.90 24.13 -4.94
N ALA A 195 -5.27 25.21 -4.24
CA ALA A 195 -6.30 25.21 -3.21
C ALA A 195 -7.66 24.63 -3.68
N ARG A 196 -7.98 24.72 -4.97
CA ARG A 196 -9.24 24.23 -5.54
C ARG A 196 -9.27 22.71 -5.69
N SER A 197 -8.11 22.06 -5.61
CA SER A 197 -8.02 20.61 -5.49
C SER A 197 -8.51 20.14 -4.12
N ASP A 198 -8.19 20.87 -3.05
CA ASP A 198 -8.71 20.56 -1.70
C ASP A 198 -10.22 20.83 -1.61
N VAL A 199 -10.72 21.86 -2.29
CA VAL A 199 -12.17 22.13 -2.41
C VAL A 199 -12.89 20.95 -3.07
N TYR A 200 -12.34 20.39 -4.13
CA TYR A 200 -12.91 19.22 -4.81
C TYR A 200 -12.94 18.02 -3.87
N ALA A 201 -11.82 17.72 -3.21
CA ALA A 201 -11.73 16.61 -2.27
C ALA A 201 -12.66 16.80 -1.05
N ALA A 202 -12.83 18.03 -0.54
CA ALA A 202 -13.84 18.35 0.47
C ALA A 202 -15.27 18.10 -0.04
N GLY A 203 -15.54 18.36 -1.33
CA GLY A 203 -16.79 17.96 -1.99
C GLY A 203 -17.01 16.46 -1.98
N CYS A 204 -15.98 15.65 -2.26
CA CYS A 204 -16.05 14.18 -2.17
C CYS A 204 -16.34 13.71 -0.74
N VAL A 205 -15.68 14.30 0.26
CA VAL A 205 -15.93 13.99 1.68
C VAL A 205 -17.36 14.35 2.05
N LEU A 206 -17.83 15.54 1.72
CA LEU A 206 -19.22 15.95 2.01
C LEU A 206 -20.24 15.03 1.36
N TYR A 207 -20.00 14.60 0.11
CA TYR A 207 -20.82 13.62 -0.59
C TYR A 207 -20.95 12.33 0.23
N GLU A 208 -19.83 11.71 0.59
CA GLU A 208 -19.82 10.46 1.37
C GLU A 208 -20.46 10.62 2.75
N LEU A 209 -20.26 11.76 3.42
CA LEU A 209 -20.88 12.01 4.71
C LEU A 209 -22.41 11.97 4.64
N ILE A 210 -23.02 12.38 3.54
CA ILE A 210 -24.49 12.48 3.41
C ILE A 210 -25.12 11.31 2.65
N THR A 211 -24.36 10.59 1.83
CA THR A 211 -24.84 9.42 1.08
C THR A 211 -24.40 8.09 1.69
N GLY A 212 -23.30 8.08 2.44
CA GLY A 212 -22.65 6.87 2.99
C GLY A 212 -21.62 6.24 2.06
N GLU A 213 -21.48 6.73 0.84
CA GLU A 213 -20.52 6.23 -0.16
C GLU A 213 -19.88 7.39 -0.95
N PRO A 214 -18.60 7.28 -1.36
CA PRO A 214 -17.94 8.33 -2.14
C PRO A 214 -18.61 8.49 -3.52
N PRO A 215 -18.44 9.63 -4.21
CA PRO A 215 -19.11 9.90 -5.49
C PRO A 215 -18.71 8.95 -6.61
N PHE A 216 -17.55 8.29 -6.48
CA PHE A 216 -16.97 7.40 -7.47
C PHE A 216 -16.38 6.17 -6.79
N THR A 217 -16.70 5.00 -7.35
CA THR A 217 -16.24 3.69 -6.87
C THR A 217 -15.86 2.83 -8.08
N GLY A 218 -14.89 1.95 -7.90
CA GLY A 218 -14.48 1.04 -8.96
C GLY A 218 -13.47 0.01 -8.47
N ASP A 219 -13.30 -1.04 -9.25
CA ASP A 219 -12.49 -2.22 -8.90
C ASP A 219 -10.98 -1.95 -8.93
N SER A 220 -10.55 -0.78 -9.42
CA SER A 220 -9.16 -0.35 -9.38
C SER A 220 -9.02 1.16 -9.11
N PRO A 221 -7.92 1.59 -8.47
CA PRO A 221 -7.62 3.01 -8.29
C PRO A 221 -7.58 3.80 -9.62
N VAL A 222 -7.15 3.15 -10.70
CA VAL A 222 -7.10 3.75 -12.03
C VAL A 222 -8.50 3.98 -12.60
N ALA A 223 -9.43 3.04 -12.38
CA ALA A 223 -10.83 3.21 -12.77
C ALA A 223 -11.47 4.40 -12.04
N VAL A 224 -11.28 4.48 -10.72
CA VAL A 224 -11.79 5.62 -9.92
C VAL A 224 -11.18 6.95 -10.37
N ALA A 225 -9.87 6.98 -10.64
CA ALA A 225 -9.21 8.16 -11.18
C ALA A 225 -9.76 8.57 -12.56
N TYR A 226 -10.11 7.61 -13.41
CA TYR A 226 -10.76 7.88 -14.70
C TYR A 226 -12.13 8.52 -14.51
N GLN A 227 -12.95 8.01 -13.58
CA GLN A 227 -14.26 8.58 -13.25
C GLN A 227 -14.14 10.03 -12.76
N HIS A 228 -13.18 10.32 -11.86
CA HIS A 228 -12.88 11.69 -11.45
C HIS A 228 -12.56 12.60 -12.64
N VAL A 229 -11.86 12.10 -13.66
CA VAL A 229 -11.45 12.88 -14.82
C VAL A 229 -12.56 13.07 -15.88
N ARG A 230 -13.47 12.09 -16.04
CA ARG A 230 -14.39 12.02 -17.20
C ARG A 230 -15.87 11.96 -16.86
N GLU A 231 -16.26 11.34 -15.76
CA GLU A 231 -17.68 11.06 -15.45
C GLU A 231 -18.24 12.09 -14.49
N ASP A 232 -19.44 12.61 -14.72
CA ASP A 232 -20.09 13.50 -13.77
C ASP A 232 -20.64 12.68 -12.58
N PRO A 233 -20.49 13.18 -11.34
CA PRO A 233 -21.00 12.46 -10.17
C PRO A 233 -22.53 12.48 -10.18
N ASN A 234 -23.14 11.38 -9.74
CA ASN A 234 -24.58 11.33 -9.47
C ASN A 234 -24.94 12.38 -8.41
N PRO A 235 -26.02 13.16 -8.55
CA PRO A 235 -26.48 14.06 -7.49
C PRO A 235 -26.66 13.31 -6.15
N PRO A 236 -26.22 13.86 -5.00
CA PRO A 236 -26.42 13.19 -3.72
C PRO A 236 -27.88 12.78 -3.45
N SER A 237 -28.85 13.58 -3.88
CA SER A 237 -30.29 13.26 -3.77
C SER A 237 -30.74 12.01 -4.53
N SER A 238 -30.03 11.60 -5.59
CA SER A 238 -30.36 10.36 -6.32
C SER A 238 -29.92 9.10 -5.56
N VAL A 239 -28.92 9.24 -4.69
CA VAL A 239 -28.43 8.15 -3.81
C VAL A 239 -29.16 8.17 -2.47
N ASN A 240 -29.32 9.35 -1.88
CA ASN A 240 -30.06 9.57 -0.64
C ASN A 240 -31.18 10.60 -0.87
N PRO A 241 -32.43 10.17 -1.09
CA PRO A 241 -33.58 11.08 -1.34
C PRO A 241 -33.88 12.07 -0.22
N ALA A 242 -33.30 11.91 0.97
CA ALA A 242 -33.43 12.90 2.03
C ALA A 242 -32.65 14.19 1.73
N VAL A 243 -31.63 14.14 0.86
CA VAL A 243 -30.77 15.30 0.57
C VAL A 243 -31.54 16.40 -0.15
N THR A 244 -31.43 17.62 0.38
CA THR A 244 -32.08 18.81 -0.20
C THR A 244 -31.44 19.26 -1.53
N PRO A 245 -32.20 19.84 -2.47
CA PRO A 245 -31.66 20.40 -3.71
C PRO A 245 -30.59 21.48 -3.49
N GLU A 246 -30.70 22.24 -2.39
CA GLU A 246 -29.70 23.23 -2.01
C GLU A 246 -28.35 22.57 -1.67
N LEU A 247 -28.36 21.42 -0.98
CA LEU A 247 -27.14 20.70 -0.65
C LEU A 247 -26.54 20.00 -1.87
N ASP A 248 -27.37 19.47 -2.78
CA ASP A 248 -26.92 18.97 -4.08
C ASP A 248 -26.13 20.04 -4.85
N ALA A 249 -26.66 21.26 -4.93
CA ALA A 249 -26.01 22.38 -5.63
C ALA A 249 -24.62 22.68 -5.04
N VAL A 250 -24.49 22.67 -3.71
CA VAL A 250 -23.20 22.91 -3.03
C VAL A 250 -22.19 21.81 -3.37
N VAL A 251 -22.60 20.55 -3.26
CA VAL A 251 -21.73 19.39 -3.52
C VAL A 251 -21.30 19.34 -4.99
N LEU A 252 -22.24 19.48 -5.93
CA LEU A 252 -21.96 19.40 -7.36
C LEU A 252 -21.09 20.57 -7.86
N LYS A 253 -21.24 21.77 -7.27
CA LYS A 253 -20.33 22.89 -7.54
C LYS A 253 -18.90 22.58 -7.07
N ALA A 254 -18.72 21.98 -5.90
CA ALA A 254 -17.39 21.57 -5.43
C ALA A 254 -16.78 20.48 -6.34
N LEU A 255 -17.61 19.56 -6.85
CA LEU A 255 -17.21 18.45 -7.71
C LEU A 255 -17.12 18.78 -9.21
N ALA A 256 -17.21 20.06 -9.60
CA ALA A 256 -17.06 20.47 -11.00
C ALA A 256 -15.68 20.07 -11.53
N LYS A 257 -15.61 19.51 -12.75
CA LYS A 257 -14.35 18.97 -13.31
C LYS A 257 -13.29 20.05 -13.53
N GLY A 258 -13.69 21.18 -14.10
CA GLY A 258 -12.80 22.33 -14.30
C GLY A 258 -12.62 23.13 -13.00
N PRO A 259 -11.37 23.37 -12.53
CA PRO A 259 -11.12 24.15 -11.30
C PRO A 259 -11.74 25.56 -11.31
N ALA A 260 -11.84 26.19 -12.49
CA ALA A 260 -12.49 27.49 -12.65
C ALA A 260 -14.01 27.49 -12.37
N ASN A 261 -14.66 26.33 -12.44
CA ASN A 261 -16.10 26.17 -12.22
C ASN A 261 -16.43 25.77 -10.76
N ARG A 262 -15.42 25.54 -9.93
CA ARG A 262 -15.57 25.22 -8.50
C ARG A 262 -15.66 26.52 -7.68
N TYR A 263 -15.86 26.36 -6.37
CA TYR A 263 -15.49 27.44 -5.44
C TYR A 263 -14.00 27.75 -5.57
N GLN A 264 -13.67 29.04 -5.62
CA GLN A 264 -12.28 29.47 -5.81
C GLN A 264 -11.48 29.43 -4.51
N SER A 265 -12.15 29.30 -3.36
CA SER A 265 -11.54 29.11 -2.06
C SER A 265 -12.39 28.22 -1.15
N ALA A 266 -11.77 27.63 -0.13
CA ALA A 266 -12.49 26.91 0.92
C ALA A 266 -13.43 27.85 1.72
N ALA A 267 -13.10 29.14 1.85
CA ALA A 267 -13.96 30.14 2.47
C ALA A 267 -15.28 30.36 1.70
N GLU A 268 -15.26 30.34 0.38
CA GLU A 268 -16.48 30.43 -0.44
C GLU A 268 -17.38 29.21 -0.24
N MET A 269 -16.81 28.00 -0.28
CA MET A 269 -17.55 26.77 -0.02
C MET A 269 -18.17 26.78 1.38
N ARG A 270 -17.40 27.18 2.40
CA ARG A 270 -17.88 27.35 3.77
C ARG A 270 -19.05 28.31 3.85
N SER A 271 -18.99 29.43 3.13
CA SER A 271 -20.05 30.44 3.14
C SER A 271 -21.37 29.89 2.60
N ASP A 272 -21.31 29.07 1.55
CA ASP A 272 -22.51 28.40 1.02
C ASP A 272 -23.03 27.30 1.97
N LEU A 273 -22.16 26.54 2.64
CA LEU A 273 -22.58 25.58 3.67
C LEU A 273 -23.32 26.26 4.83
N VAL A 274 -22.78 27.38 5.34
CA VAL A 274 -23.40 28.16 6.42
C VAL A 274 -24.73 28.78 5.98
N ARG A 275 -24.82 29.21 4.72
CA ARG A 275 -26.04 29.74 4.13
C ARG A 275 -27.13 28.68 4.07
N THR A 276 -26.82 27.49 3.55
CA THR A 276 -27.74 26.35 3.49
C THR A 276 -28.16 25.88 4.88
N LEU A 277 -27.23 25.84 5.85
CA LEU A 277 -27.54 25.56 7.27
C LEU A 277 -28.56 26.55 7.87
N SER A 278 -28.56 27.79 7.39
CA SER A 278 -29.47 28.85 7.82
C SER A 278 -30.79 28.87 7.04
N GLY A 279 -31.03 27.88 6.17
CA GLY A 279 -32.22 27.78 5.32
C GLY A 279 -32.25 28.76 4.15
N GLN A 280 -31.12 29.38 3.83
CA GLN A 280 -30.97 30.29 2.69
C GLN A 280 -30.45 29.53 1.47
N ARG A 281 -30.81 29.98 0.26
CA ARG A 281 -30.34 29.36 -0.99
C ARG A 281 -28.84 29.62 -1.23
N PRO A 282 -28.04 28.60 -1.60
CA PRO A 282 -26.61 28.76 -1.86
C PRO A 282 -26.34 29.67 -3.07
N SER A 283 -25.12 30.20 -3.18
CA SER A 283 -24.65 30.88 -4.40
C SER A 283 -24.41 29.91 -5.56
N ALA A 284 -24.30 28.62 -5.26
CA ALA A 284 -24.17 27.57 -6.26
C ALA A 284 -25.37 27.54 -7.22
N PRO A 285 -25.14 27.30 -8.52
CA PRO A 285 -26.23 27.08 -9.47
C PRO A 285 -27.11 25.90 -9.02
N MET A 286 -28.42 26.14 -8.89
CA MET A 286 -29.37 25.09 -8.54
C MET A 286 -29.44 24.05 -9.66
N VAL A 287 -29.35 22.77 -9.30
CA VAL A 287 -29.53 21.67 -10.24
C VAL A 287 -31.02 21.34 -10.26
N MET A 288 -31.65 21.52 -11.41
CA MET A 288 -33.06 21.16 -11.60
C MET A 288 -33.18 19.63 -11.65
N SER A 289 -34.17 19.08 -10.96
CA SER A 289 -34.53 17.66 -11.08
C SER A 289 -35.04 17.32 -12.48
N GLU A 290 -35.00 16.03 -12.88
CA GLU A 290 -35.56 15.57 -14.17
C GLU A 290 -37.08 15.83 -14.27
N ASP A 291 -37.78 15.77 -13.15
CA ASP A 291 -39.20 16.12 -13.04
C ASP A 291 -39.45 17.62 -13.31
N GLU A 292 -38.59 18.50 -12.80
CA GLU A 292 -38.66 19.94 -13.07
C GLU A 292 -38.25 20.28 -14.51
N ARG A 293 -37.27 19.58 -15.09
CA ARG A 293 -36.92 19.72 -16.52
C ARG A 293 -38.10 19.36 -17.44
N THR A 294 -38.83 18.30 -17.09
CA THR A 294 -39.99 17.82 -17.83
C THR A 294 -41.20 18.76 -17.67
N GLN A 295 -41.38 19.34 -16.48
CA GLN A 295 -42.42 20.34 -16.26
C GLN A 295 -42.13 21.66 -16.98
N VAL A 296 -40.88 22.13 -17.03
CA VAL A 296 -40.53 23.37 -17.76
C VAL A 296 -40.67 23.19 -19.28
N MET A 297 -40.32 22.02 -19.82
CA MET A 297 -40.57 21.71 -21.25
C MET A 297 -42.07 21.65 -21.62
N ASN A 298 -42.96 21.47 -20.65
CA ASN A 298 -44.40 21.41 -20.88
C ASN A 298 -45.08 22.80 -20.77
N THR A 299 -44.33 23.87 -20.48
CA THR A 299 -44.88 25.23 -20.35
C THR A 299 -44.94 26.03 -21.65
N ASP A 300 -44.38 25.53 -22.75
CA ASP A 300 -44.35 26.21 -24.06
C ASP A 300 -45.57 25.95 -24.98
N ARG A 301 -46.68 25.40 -24.45
CA ARG A 301 -47.98 25.42 -25.14
C ARG A 301 -48.97 26.34 -24.44
N ARG A 302 -48.70 27.65 -24.48
CA ARG A 302 -49.73 28.68 -24.25
C ARG A 302 -50.11 29.32 -25.58
N GLN A 303 -51.31 28.97 -26.07
CA GLN A 303 -51.99 29.72 -27.12
C GLN A 303 -52.30 31.15 -26.64
N PRO A 304 -52.15 32.18 -27.49
CA PRO A 304 -52.40 33.55 -27.12
C PRO A 304 -53.91 33.86 -27.09
N GLN A 305 -54.29 34.66 -26.10
CA GLN A 305 -55.60 35.28 -25.97
C GLN A 305 -55.88 36.24 -27.14
N ARG A 306 -57.14 36.27 -27.60
CA ARG A 306 -57.69 37.31 -28.48
C ARG A 306 -59.01 37.83 -27.89
N TYR A 307 -58.97 39.11 -27.51
CA TYR A 307 -60.08 40.09 -27.36
C TYR A 307 -60.97 40.09 -28.62
N GLU A 308 -62.27 40.40 -28.69
CA GLU A 308 -63.30 41.07 -27.88
C GLU A 308 -64.63 40.86 -28.67
N GLU A 309 -65.83 40.94 -28.06
CA GLU A 309 -67.02 41.66 -28.59
C GLU A 309 -68.27 41.36 -27.72
N TYR A 310 -68.86 42.43 -27.19
CA TYR A 310 -70.05 42.45 -26.34
C TYR A 310 -71.34 42.42 -27.17
N ALA A 311 -72.35 41.67 -26.74
CA ALA A 311 -73.75 42.02 -26.98
C ALA A 311 -74.69 41.40 -25.92
N ASP A 312 -75.19 42.30 -25.07
CA ASP A 312 -76.47 42.37 -24.34
C ASP A 312 -77.03 41.22 -23.47
N ASP A 313 -77.29 41.63 -22.23
CA ASP A 313 -78.19 41.15 -21.16
C ASP A 313 -79.68 41.05 -21.65
N PRO A 314 -80.69 40.57 -20.86
CA PRO A 314 -80.67 40.34 -19.42
C PRO A 314 -81.29 39.04 -18.87
N ASP A 315 -80.82 38.75 -17.65
CA ASP A 315 -81.55 38.32 -16.44
C ASP A 315 -82.25 36.95 -16.37
N GLU A 316 -81.64 36.11 -15.52
CA GLU A 316 -82.26 35.01 -14.78
C GLU A 316 -83.38 35.50 -13.84
N ASP A 317 -84.38 34.65 -13.58
CA ASP A 317 -84.67 34.00 -12.27
C ASP A 317 -86.05 33.25 -12.39
N PRO A 318 -86.59 32.49 -11.40
CA PRO A 318 -86.35 31.05 -11.29
C PRO A 318 -87.64 30.22 -11.02
N ARG A 319 -87.41 28.95 -10.64
CA ARG A 319 -88.26 28.10 -9.78
C ARG A 319 -89.51 27.43 -10.40
N ALA A 320 -89.34 26.11 -10.52
CA ALA A 320 -90.01 25.09 -9.71
C ALA A 320 -91.22 24.32 -10.27
N LYS A 321 -91.10 23.01 -10.03
CA LYS A 321 -92.13 21.99 -9.74
C LYS A 321 -92.88 21.33 -10.90
N ARG A 322 -92.37 20.12 -11.18
CA ARG A 322 -93.08 18.84 -10.95
C ARG A 322 -94.31 18.59 -11.85
N ARG A 323 -94.08 17.83 -12.93
CA ARG A 323 -94.98 16.71 -13.26
C ARG A 323 -94.21 15.54 -13.89
N ARG A 324 -93.58 14.78 -12.98
CA ARG A 324 -93.25 13.36 -13.15
C ARG A 324 -94.48 12.64 -13.74
N ARG A 325 -94.37 12.13 -14.97
CA ARG A 325 -95.10 10.95 -15.49
C ARG A 325 -94.69 10.52 -16.91
N ILE A 326 -93.72 11.17 -17.56
CA ILE A 326 -93.26 10.82 -18.93
C ILE A 326 -91.87 10.14 -18.95
N ILE A 327 -91.11 10.16 -17.85
CA ILE A 327 -89.71 9.68 -17.80
C ILE A 327 -89.58 8.13 -17.88
N PHE A 328 -90.61 7.36 -17.51
CA PHE A 328 -90.49 5.90 -17.44
C PHE A 328 -90.53 5.17 -18.80
N GLY A 329 -90.97 5.81 -19.89
CA GLY A 329 -90.95 5.21 -21.23
C GLY A 329 -89.60 5.36 -21.95
N VAL A 330 -88.88 6.46 -21.70
CA VAL A 330 -87.62 6.79 -22.40
C VAL A 330 -86.42 6.04 -21.79
N VAL A 331 -86.45 5.75 -20.50
CA VAL A 331 -85.36 5.02 -19.81
C VAL A 331 -85.29 3.54 -20.22
N ALA A 332 -86.43 2.90 -20.51
CA ALA A 332 -86.46 1.51 -20.96
C ALA A 332 -85.93 1.33 -22.39
N ALA A 333 -86.16 2.30 -23.29
CA ALA A 333 -85.66 2.27 -24.66
C ALA A 333 -84.14 2.51 -24.73
N VAL A 334 -83.61 3.42 -23.90
CA VAL A 334 -82.16 3.69 -23.83
C VAL A 334 -81.39 2.52 -23.20
N LEU A 335 -81.97 1.82 -22.22
CA LEU A 335 -81.35 0.60 -21.66
C LEU A 335 -81.34 -0.56 -22.64
N LEU A 336 -82.37 -0.74 -23.48
CA LEU A 336 -82.41 -1.79 -24.50
C LEU A 336 -81.40 -1.55 -25.62
N VAL A 337 -81.25 -0.30 -26.07
CA VAL A 337 -80.21 0.09 -27.04
C VAL A 337 -78.82 -0.01 -26.43
N GLY A 338 -78.66 0.37 -25.16
CA GLY A 338 -77.41 0.23 -24.42
C GLY A 338 -76.99 -1.24 -24.25
N VAL A 339 -77.92 -2.15 -23.98
CA VAL A 339 -77.66 -3.60 -23.86
C VAL A 339 -77.38 -4.21 -25.24
N VAL A 340 -78.06 -3.80 -26.29
CA VAL A 340 -77.76 -4.27 -27.67
C VAL A 340 -76.39 -3.78 -28.13
N LEU A 341 -76.02 -2.52 -27.84
CA LEU A 341 -74.68 -1.99 -28.12
C LEU A 341 -73.61 -2.65 -27.25
N LEU A 342 -73.93 -3.01 -26.00
CA LEU A 342 -73.04 -3.76 -25.12
C LEU A 342 -72.85 -5.21 -25.59
N ILE A 343 -73.91 -5.87 -26.08
CA ILE A 343 -73.85 -7.22 -26.66
C ILE A 343 -73.10 -7.21 -28.00
N LEU A 344 -73.29 -6.18 -28.83
CA LEU A 344 -72.54 -6.00 -30.07
C LEU A 344 -71.07 -5.66 -29.81
N TRP A 345 -70.76 -4.90 -28.75
CA TRP A 345 -69.38 -4.62 -28.31
C TRP A 345 -68.72 -5.85 -27.67
N LEU A 346 -69.46 -6.64 -26.87
CA LEU A 346 -68.98 -7.89 -26.28
C LEU A 346 -68.79 -9.01 -27.33
N ASN A 347 -69.57 -9.02 -28.42
CA ASN A 347 -69.38 -9.98 -29.52
C ASN A 347 -68.15 -9.68 -30.39
N ASP A 348 -67.65 -8.44 -30.41
CA ASP A 348 -66.44 -8.06 -31.14
C ASP A 348 -65.17 -8.12 -30.26
N ALA A 349 -65.33 -8.08 -28.93
CA ALA A 349 -64.25 -8.16 -27.95
C ALA A 349 -63.68 -9.58 -27.70
N PHE A 350 -64.30 -10.64 -28.23
CA PHE A 350 -63.88 -12.04 -28.03
C PHE A 350 -63.51 -12.77 -29.33
N LYS A 351 -63.01 -12.06 -30.35
CA LYS A 351 -62.28 -12.68 -31.46
C LYS A 351 -60.77 -12.62 -31.21
N ASP A 352 -60.29 -13.43 -30.27
CA ASP A 352 -58.89 -13.83 -30.24
C ASP A 352 -58.61 -14.67 -31.49
N THR A 353 -58.35 -13.97 -32.57
CA THR A 353 -57.83 -14.56 -33.80
C THR A 353 -56.37 -14.85 -33.49
N ASN A 354 -55.96 -16.13 -33.50
CA ASN A 354 -54.57 -16.56 -33.36
C ASN A 354 -53.71 -15.90 -34.44
N LYS A 355 -53.27 -14.65 -34.21
CA LYS A 355 -52.37 -13.93 -35.09
C LYS A 355 -51.00 -14.58 -34.92
N THR A 356 -50.59 -15.31 -35.95
CA THR A 356 -49.25 -15.88 -36.05
C THR A 356 -48.32 -14.84 -36.65
N ALA A 357 -47.14 -14.70 -36.06
CA ALA A 357 -46.08 -13.82 -36.56
C ALA A 357 -44.76 -14.59 -36.64
N THR A 358 -43.87 -14.15 -37.53
CA THR A 358 -42.55 -14.77 -37.71
C THR A 358 -41.54 -14.11 -36.77
N ILE A 359 -40.71 -14.92 -36.10
CA ILE A 359 -39.67 -14.40 -35.20
C ILE A 359 -38.57 -13.68 -36.02
N PRO A 360 -38.35 -12.38 -35.79
CA PRO A 360 -37.35 -11.59 -36.52
C PRO A 360 -35.90 -11.96 -36.14
N PRO A 361 -34.90 -11.64 -36.98
CA PRO A 361 -33.49 -11.91 -36.69
C PRO A 361 -32.96 -10.94 -35.63
N VAL A 362 -33.08 -11.34 -34.36
CA VAL A 362 -32.70 -10.52 -33.18
C VAL A 362 -31.42 -11.00 -32.49
N LEU A 363 -30.73 -11.99 -33.06
CA LEU A 363 -29.43 -12.46 -32.54
C LEU A 363 -28.39 -11.35 -32.62
N HIS A 364 -27.50 -11.27 -31.62
CA HIS A 364 -26.46 -10.25 -31.45
C HIS A 364 -26.97 -8.81 -31.26
N GLN A 365 -28.29 -8.62 -31.17
CA GLN A 365 -28.86 -7.32 -30.79
C GLN A 365 -28.87 -7.18 -29.27
N THR A 366 -28.89 -5.92 -28.80
CA THR A 366 -29.13 -5.63 -27.38
C THR A 366 -30.53 -6.13 -26.98
N VAL A 367 -30.70 -6.49 -25.72
CA VAL A 367 -32.01 -6.96 -25.20
C VAL A 367 -33.13 -5.95 -25.48
N LEU A 368 -32.83 -4.66 -25.40
CA LEU A 368 -33.79 -3.59 -25.68
C LEU A 368 -34.21 -3.58 -27.17
N ALA A 369 -33.25 -3.64 -28.09
CA ALA A 369 -33.52 -3.65 -29.54
C ALA A 369 -34.25 -4.94 -29.97
N ALA A 370 -33.86 -6.08 -29.41
CA ALA A 370 -34.51 -7.37 -29.66
C ALA A 370 -35.97 -7.36 -29.19
N LYS A 371 -36.24 -6.86 -27.97
CA LYS A 371 -37.61 -6.71 -27.45
C LYS A 371 -38.44 -5.73 -28.28
N SER A 372 -37.85 -4.62 -28.75
CA SER A 372 -38.54 -3.69 -29.66
C SER A 372 -38.94 -4.40 -30.95
N SER A 373 -38.00 -5.09 -31.60
CA SER A 373 -38.24 -5.81 -32.86
C SER A 373 -39.28 -6.93 -32.72
N LEU A 374 -39.31 -7.62 -31.56
CA LEU A 374 -40.32 -8.63 -31.26
C LEU A 374 -41.71 -8.01 -31.02
N THR A 375 -41.75 -6.87 -30.31
CA THR A 375 -42.99 -6.13 -30.04
C THR A 375 -43.60 -5.58 -31.33
N ASP A 376 -42.77 -5.10 -32.27
CA ASP A 376 -43.19 -4.65 -33.60
C ASP A 376 -43.84 -5.77 -34.43
N GLN A 377 -43.45 -7.03 -34.20
CA GLN A 377 -44.08 -8.22 -34.80
C GLN A 377 -45.30 -8.73 -34.01
N GLY A 378 -45.70 -8.05 -32.94
CA GLY A 378 -46.87 -8.38 -32.13
C GLY A 378 -46.60 -9.35 -30.97
N PHE A 379 -45.35 -9.72 -30.68
CA PHE A 379 -45.00 -10.53 -29.51
C PHE A 379 -44.97 -9.68 -28.25
N GLN A 380 -45.87 -9.96 -27.30
CA GLN A 380 -45.98 -9.22 -26.05
C GLN A 380 -45.67 -10.06 -24.81
N THR A 381 -45.60 -11.39 -24.98
CA THR A 381 -45.34 -12.36 -23.91
C THR A 381 -43.89 -12.81 -23.91
N TYR A 382 -43.17 -12.53 -22.82
CA TYR A 382 -41.78 -12.94 -22.63
C TYR A 382 -41.69 -13.97 -21.50
N GLY A 383 -41.00 -15.08 -21.77
CA GLY A 383 -40.67 -16.11 -20.78
C GLY A 383 -39.44 -15.75 -19.95
N PRO A 384 -39.03 -16.63 -19.02
CA PRO A 384 -37.82 -16.41 -18.21
C PRO A 384 -36.59 -16.28 -19.12
N GLN A 385 -35.75 -15.30 -18.82
CA GLN A 385 -34.50 -15.07 -19.54
C GLN A 385 -33.40 -15.99 -19.00
N THR A 386 -32.67 -16.64 -19.89
CA THR A 386 -31.50 -17.47 -19.55
C THR A 386 -30.24 -16.63 -19.68
N GLN A 387 -29.34 -16.67 -18.70
CA GLN A 387 -28.10 -15.90 -18.72
C GLN A 387 -26.90 -16.81 -18.96
N VAL A 388 -25.99 -16.39 -19.84
CA VAL A 388 -24.75 -17.08 -20.13
C VAL A 388 -23.58 -16.16 -19.77
N PRO A 389 -22.71 -16.54 -18.82
CA PRO A 389 -21.53 -15.75 -18.48
C PRO A 389 -20.50 -15.78 -19.63
N CYS A 390 -20.12 -14.59 -20.11
CA CYS A 390 -19.20 -14.40 -21.22
C CYS A 390 -17.73 -14.37 -20.78
N GLY A 391 -16.78 -14.77 -21.62
CA GLY A 391 -15.35 -14.69 -21.28
C GLY A 391 -14.82 -15.81 -20.38
N LEU A 392 -15.64 -16.83 -20.10
CA LEU A 392 -15.19 -18.06 -19.45
C LEU A 392 -14.74 -19.10 -20.50
N PRO A 393 -13.80 -20.00 -20.15
CA PRO A 393 -13.39 -21.09 -21.05
C PRO A 393 -14.61 -21.97 -21.40
N ALA A 394 -14.76 -22.27 -22.70
CA ALA A 394 -15.90 -23.01 -23.21
C ALA A 394 -15.97 -24.43 -22.60
N GLN A 395 -17.08 -24.74 -21.94
CA GLN A 395 -17.35 -26.08 -21.44
C GLN A 395 -18.03 -26.94 -22.53
N PRO A 396 -17.69 -28.24 -22.67
CA PRO A 396 -18.30 -29.11 -23.67
C PRO A 396 -19.83 -29.21 -23.49
N GLY A 397 -20.58 -28.85 -24.55
CA GLY A 397 -22.04 -28.97 -24.57
C GLY A 397 -22.84 -27.78 -24.00
N GLN A 398 -22.17 -26.71 -23.55
CA GLN A 398 -22.81 -25.51 -23.03
C GLN A 398 -22.58 -24.30 -23.96
N LEU A 399 -23.59 -23.44 -24.11
CA LEU A 399 -23.49 -22.23 -24.95
C LEU A 399 -22.41 -21.30 -24.36
N SER A 400 -21.38 -20.98 -25.14
CA SER A 400 -20.29 -20.08 -24.74
C SER A 400 -20.49 -18.70 -25.34
N CYS A 401 -20.02 -17.67 -24.63
CA CYS A 401 -20.15 -16.27 -25.01
C CYS A 401 -18.80 -15.55 -24.90
N THR A 402 -18.54 -14.58 -25.78
CA THR A 402 -17.34 -13.72 -25.76
C THR A 402 -17.64 -12.35 -25.12
N ASP A 403 -16.62 -11.63 -24.66
CA ASP A 403 -16.80 -10.37 -23.90
C ASP A 403 -17.55 -9.29 -24.70
N ASP A 404 -17.41 -9.26 -26.02
CA ASP A 404 -18.12 -8.37 -26.94
C ASP A 404 -19.63 -8.69 -27.07
N GLN A 405 -20.06 -9.85 -26.60
CA GLN A 405 -21.45 -10.31 -26.64
C GLN A 405 -22.20 -10.10 -25.31
N VAL A 406 -21.56 -9.46 -24.32
CA VAL A 406 -22.22 -9.05 -23.07
C VAL A 406 -23.36 -8.07 -23.38
N GLY A 407 -24.55 -8.33 -22.83
CA GLY A 407 -25.76 -7.56 -23.07
C GLY A 407 -26.49 -7.88 -24.38
N GLN A 408 -25.98 -8.84 -25.17
CA GLN A 408 -26.57 -9.25 -26.45
C GLN A 408 -27.35 -10.57 -26.35
N VAL A 409 -28.33 -10.76 -27.25
CA VAL A 409 -29.08 -12.01 -27.38
C VAL A 409 -28.24 -13.07 -28.11
N LEU A 410 -27.96 -14.18 -27.43
CA LEU A 410 -27.19 -15.31 -27.94
C LEU A 410 -28.08 -16.42 -28.54
N ALA A 411 -29.26 -16.61 -27.98
CA ALA A 411 -30.25 -17.57 -28.47
C ALA A 411 -31.67 -17.11 -28.13
N ILE A 412 -32.64 -17.58 -28.90
CA ILE A 412 -34.07 -17.29 -28.73
C ILE A 412 -34.87 -18.58 -28.92
N ASP A 413 -35.87 -18.79 -28.06
CA ASP A 413 -36.81 -19.91 -28.12
C ASP A 413 -38.25 -19.35 -28.12
N PRO A 414 -39.06 -19.55 -29.18
CA PRO A 414 -38.75 -20.32 -30.40
C PRO A 414 -37.69 -19.65 -31.29
N ALA A 415 -37.04 -20.44 -32.16
CA ALA A 415 -35.90 -19.98 -32.96
C ALA A 415 -36.28 -18.93 -34.03
N VAL A 416 -35.30 -18.13 -34.45
CA VAL A 416 -35.46 -17.14 -35.54
C VAL A 416 -36.07 -17.77 -36.78
N GLY A 417 -37.06 -17.11 -37.38
CA GLY A 417 -37.78 -17.60 -38.56
C GLY A 417 -38.94 -18.56 -38.26
N ALA A 418 -39.16 -18.99 -37.02
CA ALA A 418 -40.35 -19.75 -36.65
C ALA A 418 -41.61 -18.87 -36.72
N SER A 419 -42.69 -19.39 -37.31
CA SER A 419 -44.00 -18.74 -37.30
C SER A 419 -44.82 -19.34 -36.16
N VAL A 420 -45.07 -18.53 -35.13
CA VAL A 420 -45.74 -18.94 -33.90
C VAL A 420 -46.81 -17.92 -33.51
N SER A 421 -47.75 -18.34 -32.66
CA SER A 421 -48.79 -17.43 -32.15
C SER A 421 -48.14 -16.26 -31.39
N THR A 422 -48.65 -15.04 -31.58
CA THR A 422 -48.20 -13.83 -30.86
C THR A 422 -48.35 -13.90 -29.34
N SER A 423 -49.18 -14.83 -28.84
CA SER A 423 -49.31 -15.18 -27.41
C SER A 423 -48.30 -16.22 -26.90
N THR A 424 -47.39 -16.70 -27.76
CA THR A 424 -46.35 -17.66 -27.35
C THR A 424 -45.28 -16.94 -26.52
N PRO A 425 -44.91 -17.44 -25.33
CA PRO A 425 -43.87 -16.82 -24.52
C PRO A 425 -42.50 -16.98 -25.16
N ILE A 426 -41.87 -15.85 -25.50
CA ILE A 426 -40.52 -15.81 -26.09
C ILE A 426 -39.47 -15.84 -24.98
N LYS A 427 -38.57 -16.82 -24.99
CA LYS A 427 -37.42 -16.90 -24.07
C LYS A 427 -36.16 -16.39 -24.76
N LEU A 428 -35.46 -15.48 -24.11
CA LEU A 428 -34.18 -14.93 -24.58
C LEU A 428 -33.04 -15.50 -23.75
N THR A 429 -31.98 -15.94 -24.43
CA THR A 429 -30.69 -16.26 -23.82
C THR A 429 -29.75 -15.09 -24.06
N VAL A 430 -29.21 -14.49 -23.00
CA VAL A 430 -28.45 -13.23 -23.05
C VAL A 430 -27.06 -13.44 -22.46
N GLY A 431 -26.05 -12.86 -23.10
CA GLY A 431 -24.70 -12.79 -22.57
C GLY A 431 -24.64 -11.83 -21.37
N VAL A 432 -24.07 -12.27 -20.25
CA VAL A 432 -23.82 -11.42 -19.07
C VAL A 432 -22.35 -11.46 -18.72
N SER A 433 -21.84 -10.43 -18.05
CA SER A 433 -20.51 -10.52 -17.45
C SER A 433 -20.52 -11.63 -16.39
N PRO A 434 -19.48 -12.47 -16.31
CA PRO A 434 -19.36 -13.38 -15.18
C PRO A 434 -19.26 -12.51 -13.93
N GLY A 435 -20.12 -12.76 -12.95
CA GLY A 435 -19.95 -12.12 -11.64
C GLY A 435 -18.51 -12.32 -11.15
N SER A 436 -17.96 -11.34 -10.46
CA SER A 436 -16.63 -11.45 -9.89
C SER A 436 -16.65 -12.13 -8.53
N THR A 437 -15.56 -12.81 -8.19
CA THR A 437 -15.31 -13.38 -6.87
C THR A 437 -13.89 -13.01 -6.45
N PRO A 438 -13.64 -12.67 -5.18
CA PRO A 438 -12.29 -12.40 -4.72
C PRO A 438 -11.45 -13.68 -4.78
N VAL A 439 -10.23 -13.55 -5.32
CA VAL A 439 -9.26 -14.64 -5.36
C VAL A 439 -8.74 -14.86 -3.94
N PRO A 440 -8.95 -16.05 -3.34
CA PRO A 440 -8.49 -16.33 -1.99
C PRO A 440 -6.96 -16.30 -1.92
N ASP A 441 -6.42 -15.97 -0.74
CA ASP A 441 -5.00 -16.15 -0.46
C ASP A 441 -4.68 -17.63 -0.29
N LEU A 442 -3.84 -18.16 -1.16
CA LEU A 442 -3.40 -19.55 -1.19
C LEU A 442 -2.00 -19.70 -0.58
N LYS A 443 -1.30 -18.60 -0.27
CA LYS A 443 0.08 -18.65 0.21
C LYS A 443 0.19 -19.50 1.48
N GLY A 444 1.19 -20.39 1.51
CA GLY A 444 1.43 -21.28 2.64
C GLY A 444 0.47 -22.47 2.74
N LEU A 445 -0.50 -22.61 1.84
CA LEU A 445 -1.35 -23.81 1.76
C LEU A 445 -0.67 -24.92 0.97
N SER A 446 -1.06 -26.17 1.25
CA SER A 446 -0.74 -27.30 0.38
C SER A 446 -1.50 -27.17 -0.95
N LYS A 447 -1.05 -27.87 -2.00
CA LYS A 447 -1.77 -27.93 -3.28
C LYS A 447 -3.24 -28.33 -3.11
N ALA A 448 -3.50 -29.33 -2.27
CA ALA A 448 -4.84 -29.87 -2.04
C ALA A 448 -5.74 -28.85 -1.32
N ASP A 449 -5.21 -28.18 -0.28
CA ASP A 449 -5.96 -27.16 0.46
C ASP A 449 -6.21 -25.92 -0.41
N ALA A 450 -5.24 -25.55 -1.24
CA ALA A 450 -5.38 -24.46 -2.19
C ALA A 450 -6.47 -24.75 -3.22
N GLU A 451 -6.52 -25.96 -3.77
CA GLU A 451 -7.56 -26.39 -4.70
C GLU A 451 -8.95 -26.35 -4.04
N GLN A 452 -9.07 -26.81 -2.79
CA GLN A 452 -10.34 -26.77 -2.07
C GLN A 452 -10.79 -25.34 -1.82
N LYS A 453 -9.89 -24.46 -1.36
CA LYS A 453 -10.20 -23.05 -1.09
C LYS A 453 -10.62 -22.30 -2.35
N LEU A 454 -10.03 -22.64 -3.51
CA LEU A 454 -10.46 -22.12 -4.81
C LEU A 454 -11.88 -22.57 -5.17
N LYS A 455 -12.20 -23.86 -5.00
CA LYS A 455 -13.55 -24.40 -5.24
C LYS A 455 -14.59 -23.69 -4.37
N ASP A 456 -14.28 -23.47 -3.09
CA ASP A 456 -15.18 -22.78 -2.14
C ASP A 456 -15.45 -21.32 -2.55
N SER A 457 -14.48 -20.69 -3.22
CA SER A 457 -14.61 -19.32 -3.77
C SER A 457 -15.18 -19.29 -5.19
N GLY A 458 -15.57 -20.43 -5.76
CA GLY A 458 -16.11 -20.54 -7.11
C GLY A 458 -15.06 -20.33 -8.21
N LEU A 459 -13.79 -20.64 -7.93
CA LEU A 459 -12.66 -20.60 -8.86
C LEU A 459 -12.12 -22.02 -9.10
N THR A 460 -11.28 -22.17 -10.12
CA THR A 460 -10.66 -23.47 -10.46
C THR A 460 -9.14 -23.40 -10.33
N LEU A 461 -8.50 -24.54 -10.07
CA LEU A 461 -7.04 -24.61 -10.07
C LEU A 461 -6.53 -24.63 -11.52
N GLY A 462 -5.65 -23.69 -11.86
CA GLY A 462 -4.98 -23.58 -13.14
C GLY A 462 -3.63 -24.32 -13.17
N ASP A 463 -2.65 -23.72 -13.81
CA ASP A 463 -1.31 -24.31 -13.94
C ASP A 463 -0.59 -24.40 -12.59
N THR A 464 0.14 -25.51 -12.39
CA THR A 464 0.96 -25.71 -11.19
C THR A 464 2.44 -25.71 -11.59
N ASN A 465 3.16 -24.66 -11.17
CA ASN A 465 4.60 -24.52 -11.35
C ASN A 465 5.37 -24.88 -10.07
N THR A 466 6.68 -25.03 -10.17
CA THR A 466 7.56 -25.28 -9.00
C THR A 466 8.75 -24.34 -8.99
N GLN A 467 9.21 -23.96 -7.79
CA GLN A 467 10.37 -23.10 -7.61
C GLN A 467 11.17 -23.46 -6.34
N PRO A 468 12.52 -23.51 -6.41
CA PRO A 468 13.34 -23.79 -5.23
C PRO A 468 13.27 -22.66 -4.19
N VAL A 469 13.03 -23.01 -2.92
CA VAL A 469 12.91 -22.07 -1.79
C VAL A 469 14.06 -22.18 -0.80
N THR A 470 14.37 -21.06 -0.12
CA THR A 470 15.40 -21.00 0.94
C THR A 470 14.85 -21.36 2.32
N ASP A 471 13.57 -21.06 2.59
CA ASP A 471 12.93 -21.41 3.86
C ASP A 471 12.38 -22.85 3.79
N PRO A 472 12.81 -23.76 4.69
CA PRO A 472 12.26 -25.11 4.75
C PRO A 472 10.76 -25.17 4.97
N ASN A 473 10.17 -24.15 5.60
CA ASN A 473 8.73 -24.11 5.88
C ASN A 473 7.87 -23.88 4.63
N ASP A 474 8.47 -23.43 3.53
CA ASP A 474 7.81 -23.15 2.25
C ASP A 474 7.81 -24.36 1.29
N VAL A 475 8.50 -25.45 1.65
CA VAL A 475 8.54 -26.68 0.85
C VAL A 475 7.15 -27.32 0.80
N ASP A 476 6.75 -27.77 -0.39
CA ASP A 476 5.44 -28.36 -0.70
C ASP A 476 4.23 -27.43 -0.47
N LYS A 477 4.48 -26.13 -0.30
CA LYS A 477 3.46 -25.10 -0.12
C LYS A 477 3.43 -24.12 -1.27
N VAL A 478 2.29 -23.46 -1.46
CA VAL A 478 2.14 -22.37 -2.43
C VAL A 478 2.97 -21.17 -1.98
N VAL A 479 3.91 -20.76 -2.84
CA VAL A 479 4.77 -19.59 -2.62
C VAL A 479 4.36 -18.39 -3.46
N LEU A 480 3.70 -18.65 -4.60
CA LEU A 480 3.19 -17.64 -5.52
C LEU A 480 1.87 -18.13 -6.11
N GLN A 481 0.99 -17.20 -6.43
CA GLN A 481 -0.25 -17.46 -7.16
C GLN A 481 -0.48 -16.36 -8.19
N THR A 482 -1.18 -16.70 -9.27
CA THR A 482 -1.61 -15.78 -10.32
C THR A 482 -3.04 -16.16 -10.74
N PRO A 483 -4.04 -15.27 -10.62
CA PRO A 483 -3.98 -13.90 -10.10
C PRO A 483 -3.60 -13.80 -8.61
N THR A 484 -3.14 -12.62 -8.18
CA THR A 484 -2.67 -12.39 -6.80
C THR A 484 -3.82 -12.47 -5.79
N ALA A 485 -3.50 -12.80 -4.53
CA ALA A 485 -4.49 -12.87 -3.46
C ALA A 485 -5.29 -11.56 -3.33
N ASN A 486 -6.58 -11.69 -3.01
CA ASN A 486 -7.58 -10.61 -2.88
C ASN A 486 -7.85 -9.80 -4.16
N SER A 487 -7.28 -10.18 -5.30
CA SER A 487 -7.69 -9.63 -6.59
C SER A 487 -9.09 -10.12 -6.97
N SER A 488 -9.78 -9.38 -7.84
CA SER A 488 -11.09 -9.77 -8.37
C SER A 488 -10.88 -10.64 -9.61
N ALA A 489 -11.51 -11.82 -9.65
CA ALA A 489 -11.48 -12.70 -10.82
C ALA A 489 -12.90 -13.13 -11.23
N PRO A 490 -13.16 -13.35 -12.52
CA PRO A 490 -14.44 -13.89 -12.99
C PRO A 490 -14.76 -15.22 -12.29
N LYS A 491 -15.97 -15.38 -11.75
CA LYS A 491 -16.40 -16.63 -11.15
C LYS A 491 -16.29 -17.75 -12.19
N GLY A 492 -15.61 -18.84 -11.83
CA GLY A 492 -15.28 -19.96 -12.72
C GLY A 492 -13.93 -19.85 -13.43
N SER A 493 -13.20 -18.74 -13.30
CA SER A 493 -11.84 -18.63 -13.85
C SER A 493 -10.83 -19.50 -13.10
N SER A 494 -9.65 -19.71 -13.71
CA SER A 494 -8.56 -20.48 -13.11
C SER A 494 -7.55 -19.60 -12.37
N VAL A 495 -6.93 -20.17 -11.33
CA VAL A 495 -5.83 -19.57 -10.58
C VAL A 495 -4.63 -20.51 -10.62
N SER A 496 -3.53 -20.06 -11.22
CA SER A 496 -2.28 -20.80 -11.28
C SER A 496 -1.47 -20.60 -10.00
N ILE A 497 -0.77 -21.64 -9.56
CA ILE A 497 0.03 -21.63 -8.33
C ILE A 497 1.47 -22.05 -8.62
N THR A 498 2.40 -21.59 -7.78
CA THR A 498 3.78 -22.07 -7.74
C THR A 498 4.04 -22.69 -6.39
N ILE A 499 4.54 -23.92 -6.38
CA ILE A 499 4.85 -24.69 -5.17
C ILE A 499 6.35 -24.60 -4.89
N GLY A 500 6.70 -24.33 -3.62
CA GLY A 500 8.08 -24.32 -3.16
C GLY A 500 8.69 -25.73 -3.18
N THR A 501 9.86 -25.87 -3.76
CA THR A 501 10.64 -27.12 -3.76
C THR A 501 11.93 -26.96 -2.97
N GLN A 502 12.43 -28.05 -2.42
CA GLN A 502 13.69 -28.02 -1.69
C GLN A 502 14.85 -27.62 -2.61
N GLN A 503 15.67 -26.65 -2.18
CA GLN A 503 16.90 -26.29 -2.89
C GLN A 503 17.86 -27.46 -2.98
N ALA A 504 18.40 -27.70 -4.18
CA ALA A 504 19.41 -28.72 -4.42
C ALA A 504 20.67 -28.44 -3.59
N GLN A 505 21.01 -29.41 -2.75
CA GLN A 505 22.19 -29.37 -1.89
C GLN A 505 23.39 -29.95 -2.63
N LYS A 506 24.55 -29.30 -2.52
CA LYS A 506 25.84 -29.80 -3.01
C LYS A 506 26.76 -30.08 -1.83
N GLN A 507 27.55 -31.15 -1.94
CA GLN A 507 28.55 -31.47 -0.93
C GLN A 507 29.71 -30.47 -1.01
N VAL A 508 30.13 -29.94 0.14
CA VAL A 508 31.27 -29.03 0.25
C VAL A 508 32.58 -29.85 0.35
N PRO A 509 33.49 -29.77 -0.64
CA PRO A 509 34.82 -30.38 -0.54
C PRO A 509 35.63 -29.81 0.62
N ASN A 510 36.40 -30.65 1.32
CA ASN A 510 37.42 -30.19 2.25
C ASN A 510 38.71 -29.91 1.46
N VAL A 511 39.15 -28.65 1.47
CA VAL A 511 40.33 -28.16 0.74
C VAL A 511 41.45 -27.67 1.67
N VAL A 512 41.34 -27.92 2.98
CA VAL A 512 42.39 -27.62 3.95
C VAL A 512 43.67 -28.38 3.59
N GLY A 513 44.81 -27.69 3.63
CA GLY A 513 46.12 -28.23 3.26
C GLY A 513 46.48 -28.09 1.77
N GLN A 514 45.54 -27.72 0.89
CA GLN A 514 45.84 -27.41 -0.50
C GLN A 514 46.35 -25.97 -0.69
N THR A 515 46.88 -25.65 -1.87
CA THR A 515 47.12 -24.25 -2.25
C THR A 515 45.80 -23.52 -2.47
N TYR A 516 45.77 -22.20 -2.20
CA TYR A 516 44.57 -21.38 -2.39
C TYR A 516 43.98 -21.49 -3.80
N ASP A 517 44.83 -21.52 -4.83
CA ASP A 517 44.36 -21.61 -6.23
C ASP A 517 43.68 -22.96 -6.51
N SER A 518 44.27 -24.08 -6.08
CA SER A 518 43.67 -25.42 -6.21
C SER A 518 42.34 -25.50 -5.44
N ALA A 519 42.35 -25.05 -4.20
CA ALA A 519 41.20 -25.01 -3.32
C ALA A 519 40.04 -24.19 -3.92
N ARG A 520 40.35 -23.00 -4.44
CA ARG A 520 39.39 -22.10 -5.08
C ARG A 520 38.76 -22.75 -6.31
N THR A 521 39.57 -23.34 -7.20
CA THR A 521 39.07 -24.01 -8.40
C THR A 521 38.18 -25.20 -8.04
N GLN A 522 38.57 -26.01 -7.06
CA GLN A 522 37.77 -27.17 -6.64
C GLN A 522 36.41 -26.74 -6.07
N LEU A 523 36.37 -25.71 -5.22
CA LEU A 523 35.13 -25.19 -4.66
C LEU A 523 34.24 -24.51 -5.71
N GLN A 524 34.84 -23.77 -6.66
CA GLN A 524 34.11 -23.16 -7.78
C GLN A 524 33.51 -24.20 -8.72
N ASN A 525 34.26 -25.27 -9.04
CA ASN A 525 33.76 -26.40 -9.84
C ASN A 525 32.65 -27.17 -9.11
N ALA A 526 32.73 -27.25 -7.78
CA ALA A 526 31.64 -27.76 -6.95
C ALA A 526 30.43 -26.79 -6.88
N GLY A 527 30.53 -25.57 -7.42
CA GLY A 527 29.45 -24.60 -7.51
C GLY A 527 29.31 -23.68 -6.30
N PHE A 528 30.40 -23.43 -5.57
CA PHE A 528 30.46 -22.52 -4.42
C PHE A 528 31.23 -21.23 -4.74
N LYS A 529 30.90 -20.17 -3.99
CA LYS A 529 31.67 -18.92 -3.96
C LYS A 529 32.77 -19.04 -2.91
N VAL A 530 33.91 -18.40 -3.13
CA VAL A 530 35.08 -18.50 -2.23
C VAL A 530 35.50 -17.13 -1.78
N THR A 531 35.67 -16.95 -0.46
CA THR A 531 36.26 -15.75 0.14
C THR A 531 37.59 -16.09 0.80
N ARG A 532 38.59 -15.22 0.66
CA ARG A 532 39.94 -15.40 1.20
C ARG A 532 40.17 -14.49 2.40
N THR A 533 40.81 -15.03 3.44
CA THR A 533 41.38 -14.27 4.54
C THR A 533 42.80 -14.77 4.79
N ASP A 534 43.76 -13.85 4.85
CA ASP A 534 45.17 -14.20 5.06
C ASP A 534 45.55 -14.12 6.55
N GLN A 535 46.31 -15.10 7.03
CA GLN A 535 46.76 -15.19 8.41
C GLN A 535 48.22 -15.68 8.50
N ASP A 536 49.00 -15.15 9.43
CA ASP A 536 50.37 -15.64 9.68
C ASP A 536 50.34 -17.06 10.25
N SER A 537 51.22 -17.91 9.74
CA SER A 537 51.29 -19.32 10.13
C SER A 537 52.67 -19.89 9.82
N THR A 538 53.04 -20.96 10.51
CA THR A 538 54.25 -21.75 10.22
C THR A 538 54.11 -22.59 8.94
N GLN A 539 52.91 -22.66 8.37
CA GLN A 539 52.64 -23.37 7.12
C GLN A 539 53.16 -22.61 5.89
N PRO A 540 53.53 -23.33 4.80
CA PRO A 540 53.89 -22.71 3.53
C PRO A 540 52.96 -21.58 3.09
N LYS A 541 53.54 -20.51 2.54
CA LYS A 541 52.77 -19.38 1.98
C LYS A 541 51.77 -19.89 0.92
N ASP A 542 50.59 -19.28 0.91
CA ASP A 542 49.47 -19.58 0.01
C ASP A 542 48.81 -20.95 0.21
N GLN A 543 49.14 -21.66 1.29
CA GLN A 543 48.42 -22.87 1.70
C GLN A 543 47.16 -22.53 2.52
N VAL A 544 46.04 -23.22 2.25
CA VAL A 544 44.81 -23.11 3.04
C VAL A 544 45.01 -23.78 4.40
N ILE A 545 44.87 -23.00 5.47
CA ILE A 545 45.02 -23.45 6.86
C ILE A 545 43.69 -23.54 7.60
N GLY A 546 42.61 -22.99 7.02
CA GLY A 546 41.26 -23.08 7.58
C GLY A 546 40.20 -22.95 6.51
N GLN A 547 39.04 -23.57 6.75
CA GLN A 547 37.88 -23.54 5.87
C GLN A 547 36.61 -23.45 6.71
N GLN A 548 35.65 -22.60 6.32
CA GLN A 548 34.33 -22.53 6.95
C GLN A 548 33.21 -22.42 5.89
N PRO A 549 32.22 -23.33 5.91
CA PRO A 549 32.17 -24.57 6.69
C PRO A 549 33.17 -25.63 6.19
N ASN A 550 33.74 -26.40 7.11
CA ASN A 550 34.71 -27.46 6.82
C ASN A 550 34.04 -28.79 6.42
N GLY A 551 33.12 -28.73 5.45
CA GLY A 551 32.35 -29.87 4.95
C GLY A 551 30.83 -29.72 5.16
N GLY A 552 30.09 -30.78 4.83
CA GLY A 552 28.63 -30.81 4.87
C GLY A 552 27.98 -30.55 3.51
N ASN A 553 26.68 -30.27 3.53
CA ASN A 553 25.87 -29.98 2.35
C ASN A 553 25.41 -28.52 2.41
N LEU A 554 25.64 -27.79 1.33
CA LEU A 554 25.20 -26.41 1.18
C LEU A 554 24.41 -26.22 -0.12
N PRO A 555 23.46 -25.28 -0.17
CA PRO A 555 22.83 -24.87 -1.41
C PRO A 555 23.88 -24.43 -2.44
N ALA A 556 23.61 -24.69 -3.72
CA ALA A 556 24.45 -24.17 -4.80
C ALA A 556 24.60 -22.63 -4.70
N ASN A 557 25.79 -22.11 -5.04
CA ASN A 557 26.19 -20.70 -4.93
C ASN A 557 26.40 -20.16 -3.52
N SER A 558 26.36 -20.99 -2.48
CA SER A 558 26.77 -20.61 -1.12
C SER A 558 28.25 -20.25 -1.04
N THR A 559 28.64 -19.46 -0.04
CA THR A 559 30.02 -19.01 0.16
C THR A 559 30.77 -19.91 1.14
N VAL A 560 31.98 -20.32 0.77
CA VAL A 560 32.96 -21.01 1.62
C VAL A 560 34.13 -20.07 1.88
N ALA A 561 34.39 -19.77 3.15
CA ALA A 561 35.50 -18.93 3.56
C ALA A 561 36.77 -19.76 3.75
N LEU A 562 37.89 -19.31 3.18
CA LEU A 562 39.20 -19.94 3.32
C LEU A 562 40.16 -19.00 4.05
N THR A 563 40.80 -19.54 5.08
CA THR A 563 41.94 -18.92 5.74
C THR A 563 43.22 -19.43 5.09
N VAL A 564 44.07 -18.53 4.62
CA VAL A 564 45.27 -18.83 3.83
C VAL A 564 46.53 -18.35 4.57
N SER A 565 47.57 -19.17 4.59
CA SER A 565 48.84 -18.84 5.23
C SER A 565 49.59 -17.73 4.49
N ARG A 566 50.05 -16.71 5.22
CA ARG A 566 51.03 -15.72 4.73
C ARG A 566 52.48 -16.24 4.78
N GLY A 567 52.70 -17.42 5.35
CA GLY A 567 54.04 -17.94 5.69
C GLY A 567 54.54 -17.41 7.03
N VAL A 568 55.76 -17.82 7.40
CA VAL A 568 56.42 -17.34 8.62
C VAL A 568 56.61 -15.82 8.58
N GLN A 569 56.31 -15.14 9.68
CA GLN A 569 56.50 -13.70 9.79
C GLN A 569 57.99 -13.36 9.62
N GLN A 570 58.30 -12.59 8.59
CA GLN A 570 59.66 -12.17 8.24
C GLN A 570 59.91 -10.73 8.76
N LEU A 571 60.93 -10.57 9.59
CA LEU A 571 61.41 -9.31 10.13
C LEU A 571 62.70 -8.90 9.43
N LYS A 572 62.96 -7.59 9.30
CA LYS A 572 64.27 -7.11 8.85
C LYS A 572 65.20 -6.93 10.06
N MET A 573 66.39 -7.49 9.98
CA MET A 573 67.42 -7.37 11.01
C MET A 573 67.87 -5.89 11.12
N PRO A 574 67.61 -5.20 12.24
CA PRO A 574 68.08 -3.84 12.45
C PRO A 574 69.61 -3.81 12.64
N ASP A 575 70.21 -2.63 12.50
CA ASP A 575 71.60 -2.44 12.89
C ASP A 575 71.68 -2.28 14.42
N LEU A 576 72.25 -3.27 15.09
CA LEU A 576 72.39 -3.32 16.55
C LEU A 576 73.80 -2.91 17.00
N LYS A 577 74.66 -2.46 16.08
CA LYS A 577 76.04 -2.10 16.41
C LYS A 577 76.11 -0.97 17.44
N GLY A 578 76.94 -1.15 18.46
CA GLY A 578 77.13 -0.19 19.55
C GLY A 578 76.09 -0.29 20.68
N GLN A 579 75.05 -1.11 20.54
CA GLN A 579 74.11 -1.38 21.63
C GLN A 579 74.67 -2.42 22.62
N THR A 580 74.19 -2.41 23.86
CA THR A 580 74.39 -3.51 24.81
C THR A 580 73.50 -4.71 24.45
N GLU A 581 73.78 -5.90 25.01
CA GLU A 581 72.95 -7.10 24.80
C GLU A 581 71.46 -6.85 25.13
N ASP A 582 71.18 -6.21 26.26
CA ASP A 582 69.82 -5.91 26.70
C ASP A 582 69.10 -4.95 25.74
N GLN A 583 69.79 -3.89 25.31
CA GLN A 583 69.26 -2.92 24.33
C GLN A 583 69.01 -3.57 22.96
N ALA A 584 69.94 -4.42 22.51
CA ALA A 584 69.81 -5.16 21.27
C ALA A 584 68.61 -6.12 21.31
N THR A 585 68.43 -6.82 22.43
CA THR A 585 67.30 -7.74 22.66
C THR A 585 65.97 -6.99 22.69
N GLN A 586 65.89 -5.87 23.41
CA GLN A 586 64.69 -5.02 23.45
C GLN A 586 64.35 -4.43 22.08
N THR A 587 65.37 -4.02 21.31
CA THR A 587 65.18 -3.52 19.94
C THR A 587 64.59 -4.59 19.03
N LEU A 588 65.07 -5.84 19.12
CA LEU A 588 64.52 -6.97 18.37
C LEU A 588 63.09 -7.30 18.83
N GLN A 589 62.84 -7.38 20.14
CA GLN A 589 61.51 -7.64 20.69
C GLN A 589 60.48 -6.56 20.31
N GLY A 590 60.90 -5.29 20.26
CA GLY A 590 60.07 -4.18 19.79
C GLY A 590 59.64 -4.30 18.33
N LEU A 591 60.32 -5.10 17.52
CA LEU A 591 59.95 -5.43 16.14
C LEU A 591 59.06 -6.68 16.03
N GLY A 592 58.65 -7.28 17.16
CA GLY A 592 57.85 -8.49 17.21
C GLY A 592 58.67 -9.79 17.16
N TRP A 593 60.00 -9.71 17.29
CA TRP A 593 60.87 -10.88 17.38
C TRP A 593 60.83 -11.50 18.79
N HIS A 594 60.73 -12.81 18.86
CA HIS A 594 60.63 -13.61 20.08
C HIS A 594 61.53 -14.87 20.01
N GLY A 595 62.61 -14.80 19.22
CA GLY A 595 63.63 -15.84 19.13
C GLY A 595 64.63 -15.84 20.30
N THR A 596 65.75 -16.55 20.13
CA THR A 596 66.80 -16.70 21.17
C THR A 596 68.07 -15.93 20.82
N VAL A 597 68.58 -15.12 21.76
CA VAL A 597 69.87 -14.43 21.65
C VAL A 597 71.00 -15.33 22.14
N GLN A 598 72.11 -15.40 21.39
CA GLN A 598 73.35 -16.03 21.80
C GLN A 598 74.49 -15.01 21.74
N THR A 599 75.40 -15.02 22.70
CA THR A 599 76.53 -14.06 22.75
C THR A 599 77.87 -14.74 22.54
N GLN A 600 78.77 -14.10 21.79
CA GLN A 600 80.16 -14.51 21.67
C GLN A 600 81.10 -13.31 21.85
N THR A 601 82.18 -13.50 22.62
CA THR A 601 83.12 -12.42 22.94
C THR A 601 84.22 -12.29 21.88
N VAL A 602 84.54 -11.06 21.46
CA VAL A 602 85.64 -10.77 20.52
C VAL A 602 86.66 -9.78 21.11
N ASN A 603 87.95 -10.07 20.93
CA ASN A 603 89.08 -9.31 21.50
C ASN A 603 89.59 -8.14 20.63
N SER A 604 88.81 -7.69 19.64
CA SER A 604 89.29 -6.72 18.62
C SER A 604 88.33 -5.54 18.43
N GLY A 605 88.79 -4.32 18.74
CA GLY A 605 88.14 -3.04 18.37
C GLY A 605 88.36 -1.89 19.38
N SER A 606 88.48 -0.63 18.93
CA SER A 606 88.35 0.55 19.80
C SER A 606 86.86 0.86 20.07
N GLY A 607 86.50 1.25 21.30
CA GLY A 607 85.10 1.48 21.72
C GLY A 607 84.79 0.96 23.13
N ASP A 608 83.55 1.09 23.59
CA ASP A 608 83.13 0.71 24.95
C ASP A 608 83.02 -0.81 25.14
N PRO A 609 83.47 -1.37 26.28
CA PRO A 609 83.27 -2.78 26.64
C PRO A 609 81.79 -3.18 26.63
N ASN A 610 81.50 -4.48 26.41
CA ASN A 610 80.14 -5.04 26.46
C ASN A 610 79.14 -4.50 25.41
N THR A 611 79.63 -3.95 24.28
CA THR A 611 78.80 -3.50 23.15
C THR A 611 78.87 -4.45 21.96
N VAL A 612 77.78 -4.51 21.17
CA VAL A 612 77.66 -5.34 19.96
C VAL A 612 78.54 -4.79 18.84
N VAL A 613 79.44 -5.62 18.33
CA VAL A 613 80.35 -5.31 17.23
C VAL A 613 79.83 -5.86 15.90
N LYS A 614 79.18 -7.03 15.94
CA LYS A 614 78.66 -7.73 14.77
C LYS A 614 77.45 -8.58 15.17
N THR A 615 76.50 -8.72 14.26
CA THR A 615 75.37 -9.63 14.40
C THR A 615 75.41 -10.74 13.36
N ASN A 616 74.87 -11.91 13.69
CA ASN A 616 74.56 -12.98 12.76
C ASN A 616 73.14 -13.50 13.05
N PRO A 617 72.17 -13.31 12.14
CA PRO A 617 72.27 -12.70 10.81
C PRO A 617 72.71 -11.24 10.81
N THR A 618 73.33 -10.79 9.70
CA THR A 618 73.87 -9.41 9.58
C THR A 618 72.75 -8.38 9.44
N ALA A 619 73.01 -7.13 9.83
CA ALA A 619 72.07 -6.02 9.62
C ALA A 619 71.56 -5.96 8.17
N GLY A 620 70.26 -5.73 8.00
CA GLY A 620 69.57 -5.70 6.71
C GLY A 620 69.12 -7.06 6.16
N SER A 621 69.52 -8.18 6.78
CA SER A 621 69.02 -9.51 6.42
C SER A 621 67.58 -9.74 6.89
N THR A 622 66.89 -10.72 6.31
CA THR A 622 65.56 -11.14 6.74
C THR A 622 65.67 -12.25 7.78
N ILE A 623 65.00 -12.10 8.92
CA ILE A 623 64.97 -13.08 10.01
C ILE A 623 63.52 -13.52 10.28
N ALA A 624 63.30 -14.78 10.65
CA ALA A 624 61.99 -15.20 11.15
C ALA A 624 61.76 -14.65 12.57
N ALA A 625 60.49 -14.47 12.96
CA ALA A 625 60.14 -13.94 14.28
C ALA A 625 60.68 -14.77 15.46
N ASP A 626 60.99 -16.05 15.26
CA ASP A 626 61.52 -17.00 16.24
C ASP A 626 63.00 -17.39 16.01
N GLN A 627 63.64 -16.85 14.97
CA GLN A 627 65.01 -17.23 14.58
C GLN A 627 66.04 -16.84 15.66
N SER A 628 67.04 -17.69 15.92
CA SER A 628 68.14 -17.35 16.83
C SER A 628 69.11 -16.32 16.21
N VAL A 629 69.52 -15.34 17.02
CA VAL A 629 70.45 -14.27 16.64
C VAL A 629 71.70 -14.34 17.51
N VAL A 630 72.87 -14.36 16.88
CA VAL A 630 74.16 -14.33 17.57
C VAL A 630 74.70 -12.89 17.59
N LEU A 631 74.98 -12.37 18.78
CA LEU A 631 75.62 -11.09 19.03
C LEU A 631 77.10 -11.30 19.34
N SER A 632 77.98 -10.74 18.52
CA SER A 632 79.41 -10.63 18.83
C SER A 632 79.65 -9.39 19.69
N ILE A 633 79.99 -9.60 20.96
CA ILE A 633 80.16 -8.54 21.96
C ILE A 633 81.65 -8.33 22.26
N LYS A 634 82.07 -7.09 22.49
CA LYS A 634 83.46 -6.76 22.80
C LYS A 634 83.88 -7.22 24.21
N ALA A 635 85.06 -7.83 24.33
CA ALA A 635 85.65 -8.23 25.61
C ALA A 635 85.96 -7.03 26.53
N ASP A 636 85.67 -7.19 27.82
CA ASP A 636 86.14 -6.28 28.87
C ASP A 636 87.57 -6.66 29.27
N ASN A 637 88.55 -5.78 28.96
CA ASN A 637 89.94 -5.94 29.36
C ASN A 637 90.26 -4.94 30.48
N GLY A 638 89.74 -5.21 31.68
CA GLY A 638 90.03 -4.48 32.92
C GLY A 638 90.91 -5.30 33.87
N GLY A 639 91.88 -4.64 34.51
CA GLY A 639 93.02 -5.22 35.23
C GLY A 639 92.77 -5.95 36.56
N SER A 640 93.87 -6.54 37.03
CA SER A 640 94.12 -7.48 38.12
C SER A 640 93.76 -7.10 39.57
N SER A 641 93.40 -8.15 40.34
CA SER A 641 93.74 -8.51 41.76
C SER A 641 92.56 -8.64 42.74
N PRO A 642 92.69 -9.43 43.82
CA PRO A 642 93.06 -10.85 43.89
C PRO A 642 91.97 -11.69 44.60
N SER A 643 92.17 -13.00 44.59
CA SER A 643 91.45 -14.02 45.33
C SER A 643 91.16 -13.67 46.80
N THR A 644 89.89 -13.77 47.19
CA THR A 644 89.49 -14.10 48.57
C THR A 644 88.44 -15.18 48.53
N THR A 645 88.87 -16.39 48.86
CA THR A 645 88.05 -17.49 49.35
C THR A 645 87.35 -17.05 50.64
N PRO A 646 86.07 -17.43 50.82
CA PRO A 646 85.61 -17.74 52.16
C PRO A 646 85.19 -19.20 52.30
N LEU A 647 85.64 -19.75 53.41
CA LEU A 647 85.37 -21.05 54.00
C LEU A 647 83.88 -21.44 54.02
N ILE A 648 83.66 -22.73 53.81
CA ILE A 648 82.48 -23.49 54.24
C ILE A 648 82.42 -23.48 55.77
N PRO A 649 81.23 -23.32 56.37
CA PRO A 649 80.89 -24.08 57.55
C PRO A 649 79.64 -24.94 57.32
N THR A 650 79.81 -26.24 57.58
CA THR A 650 78.75 -27.22 57.80
C THR A 650 77.96 -26.87 59.05
N GLY A 651 76.62 -26.84 58.97
CA GLY A 651 75.76 -26.64 60.14
C GLY A 651 74.32 -27.07 59.91
N ASN A 652 73.97 -28.23 60.49
CA ASN A 652 72.65 -28.83 60.58
C ASN A 652 71.53 -27.89 61.04
N GLY A 653 70.34 -28.03 60.46
CA GLY A 653 69.08 -27.50 61.01
C GLY A 653 67.88 -27.73 60.09
N SER A 654 67.11 -28.79 60.33
CA SER A 654 65.77 -29.00 59.74
C SER A 654 64.68 -28.22 60.51
N PRO A 655 63.38 -28.30 60.15
CA PRO A 655 62.56 -27.26 59.51
C PRO A 655 61.46 -26.70 60.47
N PRO A 656 60.52 -25.83 60.02
CA PRO A 656 59.21 -26.31 59.55
C PRO A 656 58.62 -25.45 58.40
N GLY A 657 57.88 -26.01 57.45
CA GLY A 657 56.44 -26.29 57.58
C GLY A 657 55.61 -25.28 56.79
N TRP A 658 55.19 -25.65 55.57
CA TRP A 658 54.17 -24.93 54.80
C TRP A 658 52.82 -25.65 54.94
N PRO A 659 51.71 -24.95 55.23
CA PRO A 659 50.38 -25.54 55.16
C PRO A 659 49.79 -25.41 53.73
N PRO A 660 48.84 -26.30 53.34
CA PRO A 660 48.25 -26.33 52.01
C PRO A 660 46.91 -25.59 51.94
N GLY A 661 46.53 -25.15 50.73
CA GLY A 661 45.14 -25.11 50.28
C GLY A 661 44.44 -23.73 50.17
N ARG A 662 44.28 -23.27 48.92
CA ARG A 662 43.04 -22.93 48.15
C ARG A 662 41.80 -22.38 48.90
N PRO A 663 40.91 -21.56 48.26
CA PRO A 663 40.48 -21.59 46.85
C PRO A 663 41.19 -20.64 45.89
#